data_AF-A0A2V4D5B3-F1
#
_entry.id   AF-A0A2V4D5B3-F1
#
_cell.length_a   1.000
_cell.length_b   1.000
_cell.length_c   1.000
_cell.angle_alpha   90.00
_cell.angle_beta   90.00
_cell.angle_gamma   90.00
#
_symmetry.space_group_name_H-M   'P 1'
#
loop_
_entity.id
_entity.type
_entity.pdbx_description
1 polymer ?
#
loop_
_entity_poly.entity_id
_entity_poly.type
_entity_poly.pdbx_seq_one_letter_code
_entity_poly.pdbx_strand_id
1 'polypeptide(L)'
;MDFLHKTCDWARSGFKGVEHQSHIIGMPTNTLIPEEDPYGPGGRLSHSSRWGHSLCPRAWFYEREWGWKGEALPILVFGHAVEECVCRVLRENPALVSANAVSEVFDSPTRELGAYWRRRDRLNTIIDQRPEAAWNGPLLIPMGETYGDIESIMAWADARIAVHWPRAIASAHESWLADANRSGDWEEFMNARGHQGPQLAAAGIELHLEEVAQCLAAGGGAGLMDFRAGRRPDIPAPDGFPATHDQTHPCAKGEGEVSLLEAWELARPWFVDPEAGTFTQQAILPEGWFQGEYDLVYRWDGTSRIVDIKASDGRSEWAASYPVQMQTYAWLWWASHGKDEEVTGLETWYLGDGSRKVYPPPNTDEMQQFEDELHDFWEQHIATKGRRDIADYPPQPATVPSFAPGGGEQVGETDSSERCRQCYWAGECEGSGRKVDHDGATEFVDHDGSSHPLNNVSELIPRITVEGRIGTWKPNPWRFGGIAPALSLFTGGGSLWCSPYKGGPLAVADGIGGGTSVRIEGGYLAPTRNGGVQLKLDEHTTISAIEEDEFEGHQSPTALHRANIRGRVMSLSRGEGETNWGKWKRWGAELATADGPIEISAMSENIPFAHDEVKRDDEVAVIAGYATAFGDKKQLSFDAETVLRIL
;
A
#
# COMPACT_ATOMS: atom_id res chain seq x y z
N MET A 1 -33.90 45.68 6.68
CA MET A 1 -33.37 45.49 8.05
C MET A 1 -34.39 44.72 8.86
N ASP A 2 -34.43 43.40 8.66
CA ASP A 2 -34.99 42.35 9.54
C ASP A 2 -35.23 41.07 8.71
N PHE A 3 -34.19 40.60 8.01
CA PHE A 3 -34.20 39.31 7.31
C PHE A 3 -32.78 38.73 7.13
N LEU A 4 -31.85 39.06 8.04
CA LEU A 4 -30.42 38.67 7.98
C LEU A 4 -29.90 38.04 9.29
N HIS A 5 -30.79 37.43 10.10
CA HIS A 5 -30.42 36.79 11.37
C HIS A 5 -31.01 35.38 11.57
N LYS A 6 -31.22 34.60 10.50
CA LYS A 6 -31.73 33.21 10.61
C LYS A 6 -30.97 32.15 9.80
N THR A 7 -29.68 32.35 9.51
CA THR A 7 -28.85 31.33 8.83
C THR A 7 -27.57 30.93 9.56
N CYS A 8 -27.39 31.30 10.83
CA CYS A 8 -26.21 30.89 11.62
C CYS A 8 -26.44 29.80 12.68
N ASP A 9 -27.64 29.23 12.81
CA ASP A 9 -27.93 28.24 13.87
C ASP A 9 -28.02 26.77 13.41
N TRP A 10 -27.70 26.46 12.14
CA TRP A 10 -27.63 25.06 11.66
C TRP A 10 -26.24 24.43 11.83
N ALA A 11 -25.24 25.20 12.23
CA ALA A 11 -23.85 24.75 12.43
C ALA A 11 -23.51 24.37 13.88
N ARG A 12 -24.48 24.38 14.81
CA ARG A 12 -24.19 24.15 16.26
C ARG A 12 -25.10 23.16 16.99
N SER A 13 -26.07 22.52 16.34
CA SER A 13 -26.92 21.53 17.01
C SER A 13 -27.36 20.41 16.07
N GLY A 14 -26.55 19.35 15.96
CA GLY A 14 -26.94 18.23 15.10
C GLY A 14 -25.98 17.06 14.90
N PHE A 15 -24.93 16.90 15.72
CA PHE A 15 -24.23 15.61 15.84
C PHE A 15 -24.13 15.27 17.33
N LYS A 16 -25.14 14.57 17.84
CA LYS A 16 -24.98 13.73 19.03
C LYS A 16 -24.67 12.33 18.52
N GLY A 17 -23.42 11.92 18.59
CA GLY A 17 -23.00 10.58 18.22
C GLY A 17 -21.49 10.47 18.18
N VAL A 18 -20.95 9.88 19.24
CA VAL A 18 -19.56 9.43 19.46
C VAL A 18 -18.57 10.58 19.67
N GLU A 19 -18.15 10.77 20.94
CA GLU A 19 -16.85 11.36 21.24
C GLU A 19 -15.80 10.50 20.54
N HIS A 20 -15.31 10.95 19.39
CA HIS A 20 -14.09 10.42 18.81
C HIS A 20 -12.96 10.94 19.70
N GLN A 21 -12.55 10.12 20.67
CA GLN A 21 -11.25 10.28 21.29
C GLN A 21 -10.21 10.10 20.18
N SER A 22 -9.68 11.23 19.70
CA SER A 22 -8.39 11.28 19.02
C SER A 22 -7.32 10.79 20.01
N HIS A 23 -7.18 9.48 20.16
CA HIS A 23 -6.05 8.87 20.85
C HIS A 23 -4.87 8.85 19.89
N ILE A 24 -4.36 10.03 19.58
CA ILE A 24 -2.95 10.16 19.27
C ILE A 24 -2.27 10.00 20.62
N ILE A 25 -1.80 8.79 20.96
CA ILE A 25 -0.68 8.46 21.86
C ILE A 25 -0.67 6.92 22.01
N GLY A 26 0.41 6.31 21.56
CA GLY A 26 0.69 4.88 21.67
C GLY A 26 1.08 4.29 20.32
N MET A 27 2.34 3.92 20.14
CA MET A 27 2.82 3.09 19.04
C MET A 27 3.28 1.72 19.59
N PRO A 28 3.20 0.69 18.74
CA PRO A 28 3.92 0.51 17.50
C PRO A 28 3.06 0.72 16.24
N THR A 29 1.76 1.02 16.39
CA THR A 29 0.87 1.30 15.25
C THR A 29 -0.05 2.45 15.54
N ASN A 30 -0.27 3.29 14.54
CA ASN A 30 -1.31 4.29 14.54
C ASN A 30 -1.98 4.33 13.15
N THR A 31 -3.31 4.43 13.12
CA THR A 31 -4.04 4.67 11.89
C THR A 31 -4.59 6.08 11.94
N LEU A 32 -4.05 6.97 11.11
CA LEU A 32 -4.72 8.25 10.86
C LEU A 32 -6.11 7.96 10.30
N ILE A 33 -7.15 8.54 10.87
CA ILE A 33 -8.46 8.43 10.24
C ILE A 33 -8.44 9.17 8.89
N PRO A 34 -9.21 8.71 7.89
CA PRO A 34 -9.30 9.34 6.57
C PRO A 34 -9.42 10.86 6.56
N GLU A 35 -10.13 11.43 7.54
CA GLU A 35 -10.35 12.87 7.69
C GLU A 35 -9.10 13.62 8.18
N GLU A 36 -8.16 12.94 8.83
CA GLU A 36 -6.92 13.44 9.41
C GLU A 36 -5.68 13.07 8.58
N ASP A 37 -5.84 12.30 7.50
CA ASP A 37 -4.76 11.90 6.61
C ASP A 37 -4.75 12.71 5.30
N PRO A 38 -3.94 13.78 5.22
CA PRO A 38 -3.92 14.64 4.04
C PRO A 38 -3.36 13.96 2.78
N TYR A 39 -2.63 12.85 2.91
CA TYR A 39 -1.83 12.26 1.82
C TYR A 39 -2.32 10.89 1.36
N GLY A 40 -2.83 10.05 2.26
CA GLY A 40 -3.17 8.66 1.93
C GLY A 40 -1.94 7.76 1.79
N PRO A 41 -2.12 6.44 1.69
CA PRO A 41 -1.02 5.49 1.49
C PRO A 41 -0.13 5.78 0.26
N GLY A 42 -0.72 6.36 -0.79
CA GLY A 42 0.01 6.65 -2.04
C GLY A 42 0.85 7.94 -1.99
N GLY A 43 0.64 8.80 -0.99
CA GLY A 43 1.37 10.07 -0.82
C GLY A 43 2.43 10.03 0.27
N ARG A 44 2.71 8.84 0.83
CA ARG A 44 3.69 8.65 1.91
C ARG A 44 5.01 8.10 1.40
N LEU A 45 6.09 8.54 2.03
CA LEU A 45 7.39 7.90 1.92
C LEU A 45 7.43 6.63 2.78
N SER A 46 8.20 5.65 2.32
CA SER A 46 8.56 4.44 3.07
C SER A 46 10.05 4.18 2.90
N HIS A 47 10.65 3.40 3.81
CA HIS A 47 12.05 2.97 3.69
C HIS A 47 12.32 2.29 2.34
N SER A 48 11.47 1.33 1.94
CA SER A 48 11.58 0.62 0.67
C SER A 48 11.55 1.55 -0.54
N SER A 49 10.74 2.62 -0.49
CA SER A 49 10.69 3.62 -1.56
C SER A 49 11.98 4.43 -1.66
N ARG A 50 12.51 4.91 -0.51
CA ARG A 50 13.80 5.64 -0.48
C ARG A 50 14.93 4.75 -0.98
N TRP A 51 14.96 3.50 -0.52
CA TRP A 51 15.98 2.53 -0.91
C TRP A 51 15.92 2.20 -2.40
N GLY A 52 14.72 2.02 -2.97
CA GLY A 52 14.54 1.81 -4.41
C GLY A 52 15.14 2.96 -5.25
N HIS A 53 14.98 4.21 -4.80
CA HIS A 53 15.59 5.36 -5.44
C HIS A 53 17.14 5.30 -5.39
N SER A 54 17.73 4.95 -4.24
CA SER A 54 19.18 4.81 -4.14
C SER A 54 19.75 3.64 -4.94
N LEU A 55 18.96 2.57 -5.15
CA LEU A 55 19.38 1.46 -6.01
C LEU A 55 19.40 1.85 -7.49
N CYS A 56 18.41 2.58 -7.98
CA CYS A 56 18.40 3.14 -9.33
C CYS A 56 17.34 4.24 -9.47
N PRO A 57 17.74 5.52 -9.58
CA PRO A 57 16.80 6.64 -9.72
C PRO A 57 15.87 6.48 -10.92
N ARG A 58 16.39 6.02 -12.07
CA ARG A 58 15.59 5.83 -13.28
C ARG A 58 14.50 4.75 -13.13
N ALA A 59 14.85 3.62 -12.54
CA ALA A 59 13.91 2.53 -12.31
C ALA A 59 12.79 2.97 -11.35
N TRP A 60 13.18 3.66 -10.27
CA TRP A 60 12.23 4.26 -9.33
C TRP A 60 11.30 5.28 -10.02
N PHE A 61 11.83 6.10 -10.92
CA PHE A 61 11.03 7.03 -11.73
C PHE A 61 10.00 6.30 -12.59
N TYR A 62 10.38 5.20 -13.26
CA TYR A 62 9.43 4.41 -14.05
C TYR A 62 8.28 3.85 -13.21
N GLU A 63 8.57 3.33 -12.01
CA GLU A 63 7.53 2.85 -11.11
C GLU A 63 6.62 3.96 -10.61
N ARG A 64 7.20 5.09 -10.21
CA ARG A 64 6.47 6.13 -9.50
C ARG A 64 5.78 7.13 -10.41
N GLU A 65 6.41 7.50 -11.52
CA GLU A 65 5.89 8.46 -12.49
C GLU A 65 5.05 7.75 -13.54
N TRP A 66 5.64 6.75 -14.19
CA TRP A 66 5.00 6.06 -15.29
C TRP A 66 4.09 4.92 -14.81
N GLY A 67 4.18 4.53 -13.54
CA GLY A 67 3.37 3.44 -12.95
C GLY A 67 3.75 2.06 -13.45
N TRP A 68 4.91 1.90 -14.06
CA TRP A 68 5.37 0.62 -14.55
C TRP A 68 5.70 -0.27 -13.36
N LYS A 69 4.92 -1.32 -13.14
CA LYS A 69 5.14 -2.26 -12.02
C LYS A 69 6.22 -3.28 -12.37
N GLY A 70 6.84 -3.93 -11.39
CA GLY A 70 7.68 -5.11 -11.60
C GLY A 70 6.88 -6.39 -11.83
N GLU A 71 7.54 -7.54 -11.84
CA GLU A 71 6.88 -8.85 -11.75
C GLU A 71 6.54 -9.23 -10.31
N ALA A 72 5.39 -9.85 -10.10
CA ALA A 72 5.02 -10.47 -8.83
C ALA A 72 5.41 -11.96 -8.87
N LEU A 73 6.61 -12.27 -8.38
CA LEU A 73 7.14 -13.65 -8.30
C LEU A 73 6.65 -14.36 -7.03
N PRO A 74 6.46 -15.70 -7.02
CA PRO A 74 6.01 -16.45 -5.85
C PRO A 74 6.85 -16.23 -4.59
N ILE A 75 8.17 -16.04 -4.75
CA ILE A 75 9.09 -15.80 -3.63
C ILE A 75 8.74 -14.53 -2.82
N LEU A 76 8.12 -13.52 -3.45
CA LEU A 76 7.75 -12.27 -2.78
C LEU A 76 6.63 -12.50 -1.76
N VAL A 77 5.62 -13.29 -2.11
CA VAL A 77 4.51 -13.62 -1.20
C VAL A 77 4.85 -14.77 -0.25
N PHE A 78 5.81 -15.62 -0.62
CA PHE A 78 6.30 -16.70 0.25
C PHE A 78 6.92 -16.17 1.55
N GLY A 79 7.67 -15.06 1.49
CA GLY A 79 8.21 -14.41 2.68
C GLY A 79 7.11 -13.96 3.66
N HIS A 80 6.04 -13.34 3.15
CA HIS A 80 4.89 -12.95 3.96
C HIS A 80 4.19 -14.16 4.58
N ALA A 81 4.08 -15.29 3.87
CA ALA A 81 3.49 -16.51 4.43
C ALA A 81 4.32 -17.07 5.61
N VAL A 82 5.64 -16.97 5.55
CA VAL A 82 6.53 -17.38 6.66
C VAL A 82 6.31 -16.48 7.86
N GLU A 83 6.30 -15.16 7.66
CA GLU A 83 6.06 -14.17 8.72
C GLU A 83 4.67 -14.36 9.35
N GLU A 84 3.62 -14.49 8.54
CA GLU A 84 2.26 -14.76 9.01
C GLU A 84 2.23 -16.05 9.85
N CYS A 85 2.91 -17.11 9.42
CA CYS A 85 2.97 -18.36 10.17
C CYS A 85 3.66 -18.20 11.52
N VAL A 86 4.77 -17.44 11.59
CA VAL A 86 5.46 -17.12 12.85
C VAL A 86 4.52 -16.33 13.77
N CYS A 87 3.91 -15.25 13.27
CA CYS A 87 2.99 -14.41 14.03
C CYS A 87 1.78 -15.19 14.55
N ARG A 88 1.22 -16.12 13.77
CA ARG A 88 0.11 -16.99 14.23
C ARG A 88 0.51 -17.90 15.39
N VAL A 89 1.72 -18.47 15.37
CA VAL A 89 2.23 -19.30 16.48
C VAL A 89 2.53 -18.43 17.70
N LEU A 90 3.20 -17.29 17.51
CA LEU A 90 3.46 -16.32 18.58
C LEU A 90 2.18 -15.83 19.23
N ARG A 91 1.09 -15.69 18.46
CA ARG A 91 -0.25 -15.30 18.92
C ARG A 91 -0.84 -16.30 19.90
N GLU A 92 -0.48 -17.57 19.86
CA GLU A 92 -1.11 -18.60 20.71
C GLU A 92 -0.34 -18.83 22.03
N ASN A 93 -0.89 -19.66 22.92
CA ASN A 93 -0.20 -20.13 24.11
C ASN A 93 -0.35 -21.66 24.23
N PRO A 94 0.72 -22.39 24.54
CA PRO A 94 0.68 -23.85 24.68
C PRO A 94 -0.27 -24.37 25.78
N ALA A 95 -0.59 -23.56 26.80
CA ALA A 95 -1.57 -23.91 27.82
C ALA A 95 -3.02 -23.67 27.38
N LEU A 96 -3.27 -22.83 26.38
CA LEU A 96 -4.61 -22.45 25.91
C LEU A 96 -5.02 -23.16 24.63
N VAL A 97 -4.07 -23.44 23.74
CA VAL A 97 -4.31 -23.99 22.41
C VAL A 97 -3.60 -25.32 22.25
N SER A 98 -4.35 -26.40 21.99
CA SER A 98 -3.75 -27.72 21.76
C SER A 98 -2.91 -27.73 20.49
N ALA A 99 -1.85 -28.53 20.47
CA ALA A 99 -0.96 -28.69 19.32
C ALA A 99 -1.72 -28.96 18.00
N ASN A 100 -2.85 -29.67 18.06
CA ASN A 100 -3.68 -30.05 16.92
C ASN A 100 -4.96 -29.22 16.76
N ALA A 101 -5.13 -28.11 17.49
CA ALA A 101 -6.29 -27.24 17.33
C ALA A 101 -6.37 -26.70 15.90
N VAL A 102 -7.57 -26.37 15.43
CA VAL A 102 -7.74 -25.72 14.11
C VAL A 102 -7.05 -24.35 14.09
N SER A 103 -6.65 -23.87 12.91
CA SER A 103 -5.85 -22.64 12.79
C SER A 103 -6.61 -21.39 13.26
N GLU A 104 -7.94 -21.40 13.18
CA GLU A 104 -8.83 -20.27 13.44
C GLU A 104 -9.19 -20.10 14.91
N VAL A 105 -8.79 -21.05 15.77
CA VAL A 105 -9.20 -21.13 17.18
C VAL A 105 -8.90 -19.86 17.97
N PHE A 106 -7.87 -19.12 17.55
CA PHE A 106 -7.36 -17.93 18.23
C PHE A 106 -7.36 -16.68 17.35
N ASP A 107 -8.16 -16.68 16.28
CA ASP A 107 -8.30 -15.51 15.40
C ASP A 107 -8.96 -14.34 16.15
N SER A 108 -8.44 -13.15 15.90
CA SER A 108 -8.99 -11.89 16.37
C SER A 108 -10.27 -11.55 15.59
N PRO A 109 -11.31 -11.00 16.24
CA PRO A 109 -12.49 -10.55 15.54
C PRO A 109 -12.14 -9.40 14.60
N THR A 110 -12.70 -9.41 13.39
CA THR A 110 -12.48 -8.36 12.39
C THR A 110 -13.79 -7.68 12.01
N ARG A 111 -13.67 -6.46 11.48
CA ARG A 111 -14.77 -5.75 10.84
C ARG A 111 -14.27 -4.97 9.65
N GLU A 112 -15.19 -4.69 8.73
CA GLU A 112 -14.92 -3.78 7.63
C GLU A 112 -15.06 -2.32 8.08
N LEU A 113 -14.08 -1.51 7.70
CA LEU A 113 -14.10 -0.06 7.86
C LEU A 113 -13.84 0.59 6.50
N GLY A 114 -14.78 1.43 6.06
CA GLY A 114 -14.55 2.27 4.88
C GLY A 114 -13.46 3.29 5.17
N ALA A 115 -12.31 3.15 4.52
CA ALA A 115 -11.25 4.15 4.48
C ALA A 115 -11.33 4.90 3.15
N TYR A 116 -11.17 6.22 3.23
CA TYR A 116 -11.45 7.08 2.10
C TYR A 116 -10.31 8.08 1.93
N TRP A 117 -9.34 7.80 1.07
CA TRP A 117 -8.18 8.68 0.87
C TRP A 117 -8.28 9.36 -0.48
N ARG A 118 -8.76 10.62 -0.55
CA ARG A 118 -8.93 11.40 -1.79
C ARG A 118 -9.53 10.59 -2.95
N ARG A 119 -8.66 9.92 -3.72
CA ARG A 119 -8.91 9.11 -4.91
C ARG A 119 -9.14 7.61 -4.69
N ARG A 120 -9.06 7.09 -3.47
CA ARG A 120 -9.21 5.65 -3.19
C ARG A 120 -10.19 5.45 -2.05
N ASP A 121 -11.39 5.01 -2.41
CA ASP A 121 -12.30 4.36 -1.47
C ASP A 121 -11.79 2.93 -1.31
N ARG A 122 -11.52 2.52 -0.07
CA ARG A 122 -11.07 1.17 0.25
C ARG A 122 -11.85 0.66 1.43
N LEU A 123 -12.34 -0.56 1.31
CA LEU A 123 -12.85 -1.29 2.45
C LEU A 123 -11.65 -1.97 3.11
N ASN A 124 -11.31 -1.54 4.31
CA ASN A 124 -10.22 -2.09 5.09
C ASN A 124 -10.79 -3.08 6.10
N THR A 125 -10.19 -4.26 6.18
CA THR A 125 -10.41 -5.17 7.32
C THR A 125 -9.60 -4.65 8.49
N ILE A 126 -10.24 -4.37 9.62
CA ILE A 126 -9.56 -3.94 10.85
C ILE A 126 -9.91 -4.88 12.00
N ILE A 127 -9.06 -4.92 13.02
CA ILE A 127 -9.35 -5.63 14.27
C ILE A 127 -10.51 -4.93 15.00
N ASP A 128 -11.52 -5.70 15.39
CA ASP A 128 -12.69 -5.18 16.08
C ASP A 128 -12.46 -5.11 17.59
N GLN A 129 -12.00 -3.95 18.06
CA GLN A 129 -11.75 -3.67 19.48
C GLN A 129 -13.00 -3.23 20.26
N ARG A 130 -14.20 -3.29 19.67
CA ARG A 130 -15.42 -2.87 20.37
C ARG A 130 -15.79 -3.86 21.49
N PRO A 131 -16.43 -3.41 22.58
CA PRO A 131 -16.77 -4.28 23.71
C PRO A 131 -17.64 -5.50 23.34
N GLU A 132 -18.45 -5.40 22.28
CA GLU A 132 -19.31 -6.47 21.78
C GLU A 132 -18.61 -7.48 20.84
N ALA A 133 -17.35 -7.24 20.47
CA ALA A 133 -16.61 -8.11 19.56
C ALA A 133 -16.35 -9.49 20.20
N ALA A 134 -16.50 -10.54 19.39
CA ALA A 134 -16.38 -11.92 19.84
C ALA A 134 -14.91 -12.36 19.89
N TRP A 135 -14.19 -12.00 20.95
CA TRP A 135 -12.83 -12.46 21.21
C TRP A 135 -12.80 -13.89 21.72
N ASN A 136 -11.98 -14.75 21.09
CA ASN A 136 -11.85 -16.14 21.48
C ASN A 136 -10.98 -16.35 22.73
N GLY A 137 -9.95 -15.52 22.94
CA GLY A 137 -9.01 -15.64 24.08
C GLY A 137 -9.69 -15.76 25.44
N PRO A 138 -10.60 -14.84 25.81
CA PRO A 138 -11.35 -14.90 27.06
C PRO A 138 -12.23 -16.15 27.24
N LEU A 139 -12.51 -16.90 26.17
CA LEU A 139 -13.34 -18.10 26.21
C LEU A 139 -12.52 -19.39 26.39
N LEU A 140 -11.20 -19.33 26.24
CA LEU A 140 -10.33 -20.49 26.39
C LEU A 140 -10.02 -20.79 27.86
N ILE A 141 -9.94 -22.09 28.17
CA ILE A 141 -9.64 -22.61 29.50
C ILE A 141 -8.29 -23.33 29.42
N PRO A 142 -7.36 -23.12 30.37
CA PRO A 142 -6.11 -23.86 30.40
C PRO A 142 -6.32 -25.39 30.38
N MET A 143 -5.62 -26.08 29.47
CA MET A 143 -5.81 -27.51 29.22
C MET A 143 -5.24 -28.43 30.32
N GLY A 144 -4.53 -27.86 31.30
CA GLY A 144 -3.84 -28.62 32.36
C GLY A 144 -2.58 -29.35 31.91
N GLU A 145 -2.22 -29.26 30.62
CA GLU A 145 -0.92 -29.70 30.11
C GLU A 145 0.19 -28.82 30.68
N THR A 146 1.24 -29.46 31.18
CA THR A 146 2.39 -28.76 31.73
C THR A 146 3.57 -28.88 30.77
N TYR A 147 4.03 -27.75 30.26
CA TYR A 147 5.27 -27.65 29.49
C TYR A 147 6.42 -27.40 30.46
N GLY A 148 7.27 -28.40 30.62
CA GLY A 148 8.32 -28.42 31.65
C GLY A 148 9.64 -27.78 31.22
N ASP A 149 9.84 -27.64 29.90
CA ASP A 149 11.09 -27.20 29.30
C ASP A 149 10.85 -26.57 27.92
N ILE A 150 11.89 -25.90 27.39
CA ILE A 150 11.85 -25.23 26.08
C ILE A 150 11.61 -26.24 24.95
N GLU A 151 12.16 -27.45 25.04
CA GLU A 151 12.01 -28.49 24.02
C GLU A 151 10.55 -28.91 23.84
N SER A 152 9.79 -29.04 24.94
CA SER A 152 8.36 -29.34 24.88
C SER A 152 7.53 -28.21 24.26
N ILE A 153 7.91 -26.94 24.49
CA ILE A 153 7.26 -25.80 23.83
C ILE A 153 7.59 -25.78 22.34
N MET A 154 8.84 -26.05 21.96
CA MET A 154 9.22 -26.15 20.56
C MET A 154 8.44 -27.26 19.84
N ALA A 155 8.29 -28.43 20.47
CA ALA A 155 7.50 -29.52 19.90
C ALA A 155 6.02 -29.13 19.71
N TRP A 156 5.45 -28.35 20.63
CA TRP A 156 4.11 -27.77 20.45
C TRP A 156 4.11 -26.77 19.28
N ALA A 157 5.07 -25.85 19.23
CA ALA A 157 5.15 -24.84 18.19
C ALA A 157 5.33 -25.44 16.80
N ASP A 158 6.15 -26.48 16.63
CA ASP A 158 6.30 -27.22 15.38
C ASP A 158 4.96 -27.82 14.91
N ALA A 159 4.18 -28.37 15.83
CA ALA A 159 2.85 -28.87 15.52
C ALA A 159 1.89 -27.72 15.13
N ARG A 160 2.01 -26.55 15.76
CA ARG A 160 1.26 -25.34 15.37
C ARG A 160 1.68 -24.81 14.00
N ILE A 161 2.96 -24.80 13.68
CA ILE A 161 3.48 -24.44 12.34
C ILE A 161 2.86 -25.35 11.28
N ALA A 162 2.77 -26.66 11.54
CA ALA A 162 2.15 -27.61 10.61
C ALA A 162 0.64 -27.33 10.39
N VAL A 163 -0.04 -26.71 11.35
CA VAL A 163 -1.44 -26.27 11.24
C VAL A 163 -1.57 -24.93 10.51
N HIS A 164 -0.70 -23.96 10.81
CA HIS A 164 -0.82 -22.60 10.28
C HIS A 164 -0.22 -22.43 8.87
N TRP A 165 0.85 -23.16 8.55
CA TRP A 165 1.53 -23.05 7.26
C TRP A 165 0.60 -23.24 6.06
N PRO A 166 -0.26 -24.28 6.00
CA PRO A 166 -1.20 -24.44 4.89
C PRO A 166 -2.15 -23.26 4.68
N ARG A 167 -2.56 -22.58 5.76
CA ARG A 167 -3.42 -21.40 5.69
C ARG A 167 -2.65 -20.19 5.18
N ALA A 168 -1.47 -19.92 5.76
CA ALA A 168 -0.65 -18.77 5.37
C ALA A 168 -0.20 -18.86 3.91
N ILE A 169 0.22 -20.04 3.45
CA ILE A 169 0.65 -20.22 2.06
C ILE A 169 -0.51 -20.17 1.06
N ALA A 170 -1.71 -20.61 1.46
CA ALA A 170 -2.91 -20.47 0.63
C ALA A 170 -3.30 -18.99 0.46
N SER A 171 -3.27 -18.20 1.54
CA SER A 171 -3.49 -16.75 1.49
C SER A 171 -2.48 -16.05 0.58
N ALA A 172 -1.19 -16.39 0.71
CA ALA A 172 -0.14 -15.88 -0.17
C ALA A 172 -0.36 -16.27 -1.65
N HIS A 173 -0.82 -17.49 -1.91
CA HIS A 173 -1.16 -17.93 -3.26
C HIS A 173 -2.31 -17.12 -3.86
N GLU A 174 -3.36 -16.87 -3.10
CA GLU A 174 -4.49 -16.02 -3.53
C GLU A 174 -4.04 -14.59 -3.83
N SER A 175 -3.16 -14.03 -2.99
CA SER A 175 -2.55 -12.71 -3.23
C SER A 175 -1.75 -12.67 -4.54
N TRP A 176 -0.94 -13.69 -4.80
CA TRP A 176 -0.18 -13.81 -6.06
C TRP A 176 -1.10 -14.00 -7.27
N LEU A 177 -2.16 -14.82 -7.16
CA LEU A 177 -3.15 -14.98 -8.24
C LEU A 177 -3.88 -13.67 -8.55
N ALA A 178 -4.14 -12.85 -7.53
CA ALA A 178 -4.81 -11.57 -7.69
C ALA A 178 -3.93 -10.48 -8.34
N ASP A 179 -2.60 -10.62 -8.32
CA ASP A 179 -1.71 -9.64 -8.96
C ASP A 179 -1.77 -9.75 -10.49
N ALA A 180 -2.05 -8.63 -11.15
CA ALA A 180 -2.11 -8.55 -12.61
C ALA A 180 -0.74 -8.78 -13.28
N ASN A 181 0.37 -8.60 -12.55
CA ASN A 181 1.74 -8.77 -13.01
C ASN A 181 2.39 -10.04 -12.45
N ARG A 182 1.58 -11.01 -12.01
CA ARG A 182 2.09 -12.30 -11.55
C ARG A 182 2.91 -12.98 -12.64
N SER A 183 4.04 -13.55 -12.23
CA SER A 183 5.00 -14.23 -13.10
C SER A 183 5.54 -15.46 -12.39
N GLY A 184 6.19 -16.35 -13.14
CA GLY A 184 6.68 -17.64 -12.66
C GLY A 184 5.60 -18.71 -12.54
N ASP A 185 6.05 -19.93 -12.21
CA ASP A 185 5.19 -21.09 -11.98
C ASP A 185 5.12 -21.38 -10.47
N TRP A 186 3.91 -21.26 -9.91
CA TRP A 186 3.67 -21.48 -8.48
C TRP A 186 3.98 -22.92 -8.06
N GLU A 187 3.59 -23.90 -8.86
CA GLU A 187 3.77 -25.32 -8.55
C GLU A 187 5.24 -25.71 -8.62
N GLU A 188 5.97 -25.25 -9.65
CA GLU A 188 7.41 -25.44 -9.74
C GLU A 188 8.13 -24.82 -8.54
N PHE A 189 7.76 -23.60 -8.17
CA PHE A 189 8.31 -22.91 -7.01
C PHE A 189 8.04 -23.69 -5.71
N MET A 190 6.80 -24.12 -5.48
CA MET A 190 6.41 -24.86 -4.27
C MET A 190 7.06 -26.24 -4.21
N ASN A 191 7.23 -26.93 -5.35
CA ASN A 191 7.98 -28.18 -5.41
C ASN A 191 9.46 -27.97 -5.04
N ALA A 192 10.07 -26.87 -5.49
CA ALA A 192 11.47 -26.58 -5.23
C ALA A 192 11.73 -26.06 -3.80
N ARG A 193 10.85 -25.22 -3.26
CA ARG A 193 11.10 -24.43 -2.03
C ARG A 193 9.99 -24.46 -0.99
N GLY A 194 8.81 -24.99 -1.31
CA GLY A 194 7.66 -24.98 -0.40
C GLY A 194 7.91 -25.64 0.95
N HIS A 195 8.77 -26.67 0.98
CA HIS A 195 9.19 -27.36 2.21
C HIS A 195 10.03 -26.49 3.16
N GLN A 196 10.64 -25.41 2.66
CA GLN A 196 11.45 -24.49 3.46
C GLN A 196 10.60 -23.60 4.35
N GLY A 197 9.33 -23.35 4.00
CA GLY A 197 8.45 -22.43 4.74
C GLY A 197 8.32 -22.78 6.22
N PRO A 198 7.90 -24.02 6.56
CA PRO A 198 7.86 -24.50 7.94
C PRO A 198 9.22 -24.45 8.65
N GLN A 199 10.32 -24.71 7.93
CA GLN A 199 11.68 -24.68 8.52
C GLN A 199 12.10 -23.26 8.89
N LEU A 200 11.78 -22.29 8.04
CA LEU A 200 12.03 -20.86 8.31
C LEU A 200 11.16 -20.38 9.48
N ALA A 201 9.87 -20.77 9.50
CA ALA A 201 8.99 -20.43 10.62
C ALA A 201 9.51 -21.03 11.95
N ALA A 202 9.97 -22.29 11.93
CA ALA A 202 10.58 -22.94 13.09
C ALA A 202 11.81 -22.18 13.59
N ALA A 203 12.72 -21.76 12.69
CA ALA A 203 13.87 -20.93 13.06
C ALA A 203 13.46 -19.59 13.71
N GLY A 204 12.35 -18.99 13.26
CA GLY A 204 11.79 -17.79 13.89
C GLY A 204 11.30 -18.03 15.31
N ILE A 205 10.65 -19.19 15.55
CA ILE A 205 10.22 -19.58 16.89
C ILE A 205 11.40 -19.96 17.78
N GLU A 206 12.44 -20.61 17.26
CA GLU A 206 13.67 -20.89 18.01
C GLU A 206 14.31 -19.60 18.54
N LEU A 207 14.42 -18.57 17.70
CA LEU A 207 14.91 -17.25 18.12
C LEU A 207 14.00 -16.58 19.16
N HIS A 208 12.67 -16.77 19.07
CA HIS A 208 11.75 -16.34 20.12
C HIS A 208 11.92 -17.13 21.43
N LEU A 209 12.17 -18.44 21.37
CA LEU A 209 12.41 -19.25 22.56
C LEU A 209 13.69 -18.84 23.31
N GLU A 210 14.68 -18.27 22.62
CA GLU A 210 15.81 -17.62 23.28
C GLU A 210 15.37 -16.41 24.12
N GLU A 211 14.39 -15.62 23.65
CA GLU A 211 13.79 -14.51 24.41
C GLU A 211 12.99 -15.02 25.61
N VAL A 212 12.22 -16.10 25.43
CA VAL A 212 11.50 -16.77 26.54
C VAL A 212 12.47 -17.28 27.61
N ALA A 213 13.57 -17.91 27.20
CA ALA A 213 14.59 -18.40 28.12
C ALA A 213 15.27 -17.26 28.89
N GLN A 214 15.57 -16.14 28.22
CA GLN A 214 16.11 -14.94 28.85
C GLN A 214 15.12 -14.30 29.82
N CYS A 215 13.85 -14.19 29.44
CA CYS A 215 12.78 -13.70 30.29
C CYS A 215 12.62 -14.55 31.56
N LEU A 216 12.63 -15.88 31.41
CA LEU A 216 12.59 -16.82 32.53
C LEU A 216 13.81 -16.64 33.45
N ALA A 217 15.02 -16.56 32.89
CA ALA A 217 16.25 -16.36 33.65
C ALA A 217 16.29 -15.01 34.38
N ALA A 218 15.64 -13.98 33.83
CA ALA A 218 15.47 -12.67 34.45
C ALA A 218 14.31 -12.61 35.46
N GLY A 219 13.67 -13.74 35.76
CA GLY A 219 12.58 -13.80 36.73
C GLY A 219 11.25 -13.21 36.22
N GLY A 220 11.02 -13.20 34.91
CA GLY A 220 9.80 -12.68 34.27
C GLY A 220 9.88 -11.23 33.79
N GLY A 221 11.05 -10.60 33.89
CA GLY A 221 11.25 -9.24 33.40
C GLY A 221 10.45 -8.17 34.16
N ALA A 222 10.36 -6.98 33.58
CA ALA A 222 9.77 -5.81 34.23
C ALA A 222 8.23 -5.91 34.38
N GLY A 223 7.57 -6.63 33.46
CA GLY A 223 6.11 -6.69 33.35
C GLY A 223 5.42 -7.74 34.23
N LEU A 224 6.15 -8.62 34.93
CA LEU A 224 5.56 -9.78 35.61
C LEU A 224 4.44 -9.42 36.59
N MET A 225 4.65 -8.40 37.43
CA MET A 225 3.66 -7.99 38.44
C MET A 225 2.41 -7.38 37.82
N ASP A 226 2.54 -6.68 36.71
CA ASP A 226 1.42 -6.12 35.96
C ASP A 226 0.62 -7.22 35.28
N PHE A 227 1.31 -8.14 34.59
CA PHE A 227 0.71 -9.31 33.96
C PHE A 227 -0.10 -10.15 34.97
N ARG A 228 0.48 -10.46 36.14
CA ARG A 228 -0.22 -11.21 37.21
C ARG A 228 -1.41 -10.47 37.79
N ALA A 229 -1.39 -9.15 37.77
CA ALA A 229 -2.51 -8.31 38.19
C ALA A 229 -3.56 -8.08 37.10
N GLY A 230 -3.40 -8.65 35.90
CA GLY A 230 -4.29 -8.40 34.77
C GLY A 230 -4.15 -7.01 34.14
N ARG A 231 -3.04 -6.30 34.41
CA ARG A 231 -2.73 -5.02 33.77
C ARG A 231 -2.01 -5.27 32.45
N ARG A 232 -2.50 -4.62 31.39
CA ARG A 232 -1.97 -4.72 30.03
C ARG A 232 -1.33 -3.39 29.63
N PRO A 233 -0.31 -3.40 28.77
CA PRO A 233 0.24 -2.17 28.20
C PRO A 233 -0.80 -1.49 27.30
N ASP A 234 -0.62 -0.19 27.02
CA ASP A 234 -1.53 0.59 26.18
C ASP A 234 -1.72 -0.02 24.78
N ILE A 235 -0.66 -0.62 24.24
CA ILE A 235 -0.75 -1.46 23.04
C ILE A 235 -0.19 -2.85 23.36
N PRO A 236 -1.08 -3.81 23.68
CA PRO A 236 -0.68 -5.19 23.91
C PRO A 236 -0.34 -5.90 22.61
N ALA A 237 0.50 -6.93 22.71
CA ALA A 237 0.72 -7.87 21.63
C ALA A 237 -0.61 -8.51 21.18
N PRO A 238 -0.76 -8.86 19.89
CA PRO A 238 -1.85 -9.73 19.46
C PRO A 238 -1.74 -11.08 20.18
N ASP A 239 -2.62 -11.31 21.15
CA ASP A 239 -2.65 -12.52 21.98
C ASP A 239 -4.06 -13.12 22.05
N GLY A 240 -4.95 -12.75 21.13
CA GLY A 240 -6.33 -13.23 21.10
C GLY A 240 -7.23 -12.63 22.19
N PHE A 241 -6.76 -11.64 22.97
CA PHE A 241 -7.56 -10.88 23.94
C PHE A 241 -7.79 -9.42 23.46
N PRO A 242 -8.91 -8.80 23.86
CA PRO A 242 -9.15 -7.38 23.56
C PRO A 242 -8.11 -6.49 24.23
N ALA A 243 -7.83 -5.33 23.62
CA ALA A 243 -6.85 -4.39 24.16
C ALA A 243 -7.17 -3.96 25.61
N THR A 244 -8.45 -3.70 25.89
CA THR A 244 -8.95 -3.26 27.20
C THR A 244 -9.36 -4.42 28.13
N HIS A 245 -8.75 -5.60 27.99
CA HIS A 245 -9.04 -6.74 28.85
C HIS A 245 -8.54 -6.50 30.30
N ASP A 246 -9.46 -6.56 31.28
CA ASP A 246 -9.20 -6.22 32.69
C ASP A 246 -9.13 -7.45 33.63
N GLN A 247 -9.17 -8.66 33.07
CA GLN A 247 -9.04 -9.89 33.83
C GLN A 247 -7.61 -10.43 33.78
N THR A 248 -7.22 -11.11 34.84
CA THR A 248 -5.94 -11.81 34.91
C THR A 248 -5.85 -12.86 33.80
N HIS A 249 -4.75 -12.85 33.07
CA HIS A 249 -4.51 -13.83 32.01
C HIS A 249 -4.53 -15.26 32.59
N PRO A 250 -5.15 -16.26 31.93
CA PRO A 250 -5.31 -17.59 32.51
C PRO A 250 -3.99 -18.31 32.84
N CYS A 251 -2.88 -17.93 32.21
CA CYS A 251 -1.56 -18.48 32.47
C CYS A 251 -0.81 -17.79 33.62
N ALA A 252 -1.33 -16.70 34.16
CA ALA A 252 -0.69 -15.97 35.24
C ALA A 252 -0.82 -16.72 36.57
N LYS A 253 0.28 -16.78 37.33
CA LYS A 253 0.26 -17.27 38.71
C LYS A 253 -0.03 -16.13 39.68
N GLY A 254 -0.66 -16.46 40.82
CA GLY A 254 -0.86 -15.48 41.89
C GLY A 254 0.42 -15.11 42.64
N GLU A 255 1.35 -16.06 42.79
CA GLU A 255 2.62 -15.88 43.52
C GLU A 255 3.67 -16.91 43.09
N GLY A 256 4.90 -16.75 43.59
CA GLY A 256 6.02 -17.66 43.36
C GLY A 256 6.87 -17.33 42.14
N GLU A 257 7.81 -18.22 41.83
CA GLU A 257 8.71 -18.09 40.69
C GLU A 257 7.95 -18.08 39.36
N VAL A 258 8.47 -17.28 38.42
CA VAL A 258 7.95 -17.22 37.05
C VAL A 258 7.94 -18.61 36.44
N SER A 259 6.83 -18.98 35.82
CA SER A 259 6.75 -20.22 35.05
C SER A 259 7.22 -20.03 33.61
N LEU A 260 7.56 -21.12 32.94
CA LEU A 260 7.89 -21.08 31.52
C LEU A 260 6.72 -20.54 30.66
N LEU A 261 5.47 -20.87 31.02
CA LEU A 261 4.27 -20.36 30.35
C LEU A 261 4.02 -18.87 30.60
N GLU A 262 4.40 -18.37 31.79
CA GLU A 262 4.38 -16.93 32.07
C GLU A 262 5.49 -16.23 31.27
N ALA A 263 6.68 -16.82 31.19
CA ALA A 263 7.78 -16.28 30.40
C ALA A 263 7.45 -16.20 28.90
N TRP A 264 6.73 -17.18 28.34
CA TRP A 264 6.19 -17.11 26.97
C TRP A 264 5.31 -15.87 26.77
N GLU A 265 4.33 -15.66 27.64
CA GLU A 265 3.44 -14.50 27.55
C GLU A 265 4.15 -13.17 27.76
N LEU A 266 5.11 -13.13 28.69
CA LEU A 266 5.85 -11.92 29.00
C LEU A 266 6.82 -11.55 27.89
N ALA A 267 7.49 -12.55 27.29
CA ALA A 267 8.44 -12.34 26.20
C ALA A 267 7.77 -12.09 24.85
N ARG A 268 6.48 -12.44 24.70
CA ARG A 268 5.70 -12.23 23.47
C ARG A 268 5.87 -10.79 22.96
N PRO A 269 6.43 -10.60 21.75
CA PRO A 269 6.56 -9.27 21.17
C PRO A 269 5.20 -8.76 20.70
N TRP A 270 5.09 -7.45 20.52
CA TRP A 270 4.06 -6.93 19.64
C TRP A 270 4.41 -7.24 18.17
N PHE A 271 3.41 -7.52 17.34
CA PHE A 271 3.52 -7.73 15.89
C PHE A 271 2.21 -7.34 15.20
N VAL A 272 2.20 -7.26 13.87
CA VAL A 272 0.97 -7.04 13.08
C VAL A 272 0.05 -8.26 13.21
N ASP A 273 -1.19 -8.04 13.65
CA ASP A 273 -2.18 -9.11 13.79
C ASP A 273 -2.44 -9.77 12.42
N PRO A 274 -2.30 -11.09 12.27
CA PRO A 274 -2.55 -11.81 11.02
C PRO A 274 -3.95 -11.60 10.42
N GLU A 275 -4.94 -11.18 11.22
CA GLU A 275 -6.29 -10.88 10.73
C GLU A 275 -6.49 -9.41 10.32
N ALA A 276 -5.49 -8.54 10.57
CA ALA A 276 -5.53 -7.15 10.15
C ALA A 276 -5.38 -7.04 8.63
N GLY A 277 -6.18 -6.18 8.01
CA GLY A 277 -6.04 -5.89 6.58
C GLY A 277 -4.75 -5.12 6.29
N THR A 278 -4.22 -5.24 5.08
CA THR A 278 -3.01 -4.52 4.67
C THR A 278 -3.14 -3.03 4.93
N PHE A 279 -2.09 -2.38 5.45
CA PHE A 279 -2.07 -0.95 5.79
C PHE A 279 -3.00 -0.51 6.94
N THR A 280 -3.43 -1.42 7.82
CA THR A 280 -4.30 -1.08 8.97
C THR A 280 -3.61 -1.11 10.33
N GLN A 281 -2.36 -1.60 10.37
CA GLN A 281 -1.52 -1.64 11.56
C GLN A 281 -0.11 -1.18 11.22
N GLN A 282 0.00 0.08 10.78
CA GLN A 282 1.28 0.70 10.42
C GLN A 282 1.66 1.79 11.42
N ALA A 283 2.94 2.09 11.48
CA ALA A 283 3.46 3.28 12.12
C ALA A 283 3.41 4.45 11.13
N ILE A 284 2.57 5.44 11.40
CA ILE A 284 2.38 6.64 10.55
C ILE A 284 2.74 7.88 11.40
N LEU A 285 3.54 8.78 10.84
CA LEU A 285 3.83 10.06 11.49
C LEU A 285 2.54 10.90 11.65
N PRO A 286 2.41 11.73 12.70
CA PRO A 286 1.24 12.59 12.89
C PRO A 286 0.95 13.48 11.69
N GLU A 287 1.98 13.96 11.00
CA GLU A 287 1.88 14.80 9.81
C GLU A 287 1.50 14.00 8.55
N GLY A 288 1.55 12.67 8.62
CA GLY A 288 1.05 11.75 7.61
C GLY A 288 1.94 11.55 6.38
N TRP A 289 3.15 12.12 6.31
CA TRP A 289 4.02 12.07 5.13
C TRP A 289 4.94 10.83 5.08
N PHE A 290 5.08 10.10 6.18
CA PHE A 290 5.87 8.86 6.27
C PHE A 290 5.06 7.71 6.87
N GLN A 291 5.31 6.48 6.40
CA GLN A 291 4.82 5.26 7.03
C GLN A 291 5.85 4.13 7.05
N GLY A 292 5.76 3.27 8.06
CA GLY A 292 6.50 2.03 8.19
C GLY A 292 5.66 0.95 8.89
N GLU A 293 6.17 -0.27 8.88
CA GLU A 293 5.58 -1.42 9.55
C GLU A 293 6.70 -2.12 10.32
N TYR A 294 6.44 -2.53 11.55
CA TYR A 294 7.39 -3.27 12.36
C TYR A 294 6.98 -4.74 12.38
N ASP A 295 7.93 -5.64 12.17
CA ASP A 295 7.64 -7.08 12.23
C ASP A 295 7.41 -7.49 13.69
N LEU A 296 8.40 -7.25 14.57
CA LEU A 296 8.30 -7.52 16.01
C LEU A 296 8.82 -6.36 16.88
N VAL A 297 8.18 -6.12 18.02
CA VAL A 297 8.65 -5.18 19.06
C VAL A 297 8.64 -5.87 20.43
N TYR A 298 9.82 -6.15 20.96
CA TYR A 298 10.02 -6.73 22.30
C TYR A 298 10.08 -5.64 23.37
N ARG A 299 9.46 -5.90 24.54
CA ARG A 299 9.40 -4.96 25.68
C ARG A 299 9.56 -5.63 27.06
N TRP A 300 9.84 -6.93 27.10
CA TRP A 300 9.72 -7.75 28.31
C TRP A 300 10.73 -7.38 29.40
N ASP A 301 11.90 -6.88 29.01
CA ASP A 301 12.97 -6.43 29.91
C ASP A 301 12.79 -4.98 30.40
N GLY A 302 11.68 -4.32 30.01
CA GLY A 302 11.40 -2.92 30.33
C GLY A 302 11.98 -1.93 29.32
N THR A 303 12.60 -2.40 28.23
CA THR A 303 13.13 -1.58 27.15
C THR A 303 12.54 -1.96 25.80
N SER A 304 12.42 -1.01 24.87
CA SER A 304 11.87 -1.26 23.53
C SER A 304 12.97 -1.75 22.59
N ARG A 305 12.81 -2.95 22.00
CA ARG A 305 13.69 -3.50 20.97
C ARG A 305 12.89 -3.86 19.71
N ILE A 306 13.31 -3.32 18.57
CA ILE A 306 12.68 -3.61 17.28
C ILE A 306 13.44 -4.73 16.59
N VAL A 307 12.70 -5.70 16.07
CA VAL A 307 13.22 -6.84 15.32
C VAL A 307 12.49 -6.94 13.99
N ASP A 308 13.26 -7.07 12.91
CA ASP A 308 12.79 -7.23 11.55
C ASP A 308 13.14 -8.66 11.07
N ILE A 309 12.13 -9.40 10.63
CA ILE A 309 12.22 -10.80 10.23
C ILE A 309 12.51 -10.86 8.73
N LYS A 310 13.42 -11.75 8.33
CA LYS A 310 13.67 -12.03 6.92
C LYS A 310 13.69 -13.53 6.64
N ALA A 311 12.78 -13.97 5.78
CA ALA A 311 12.72 -15.32 5.22
C ALA A 311 13.86 -15.58 4.20
N SER A 312 15.11 -15.38 4.63
CA SER A 312 16.33 -15.54 3.83
C SER A 312 17.54 -15.84 4.70
N ASP A 313 18.66 -16.22 4.08
CA ASP A 313 19.96 -16.44 4.74
C ASP A 313 20.87 -15.19 4.79
N GLY A 314 20.37 -14.05 4.28
CA GLY A 314 21.06 -12.76 4.32
C GLY A 314 22.23 -12.59 3.36
N ARG A 315 22.39 -13.44 2.34
CA ARG A 315 23.54 -13.34 1.40
C ARG A 315 23.36 -12.34 0.26
N SER A 316 22.12 -11.94 0.00
CA SER A 316 21.77 -11.07 -1.14
C SER A 316 22.07 -9.59 -0.89
N GLU A 317 21.98 -8.76 -1.94
CA GLU A 317 22.15 -7.31 -1.84
C GLU A 317 21.18 -6.62 -0.87
N TRP A 318 20.03 -7.23 -0.59
CA TRP A 318 19.08 -6.71 0.39
C TRP A 318 19.69 -6.58 1.78
N ALA A 319 20.75 -7.35 2.10
CA ALA A 319 21.49 -7.18 3.33
C ALA A 319 22.15 -5.79 3.48
N ALA A 320 22.36 -5.06 2.38
CA ALA A 320 22.86 -3.70 2.38
C ALA A 320 21.81 -2.66 2.83
N SER A 321 20.51 -2.96 2.74
CA SER A 321 19.45 -2.01 3.11
C SER A 321 19.20 -1.99 4.62
N TYR A 322 19.36 -3.13 5.30
CA TYR A 322 18.95 -3.28 6.70
C TYR A 322 19.63 -2.32 7.68
N PRO A 323 20.93 -1.95 7.57
CA PRO A 323 21.50 -0.92 8.45
C PRO A 323 20.70 0.39 8.42
N VAL A 324 20.33 0.86 7.23
CA VAL A 324 19.53 2.08 7.06
C VAL A 324 18.07 1.85 7.42
N GLN A 325 17.53 0.64 7.19
CA GLN A 325 16.17 0.27 7.59
C GLN A 325 16.01 0.33 9.11
N MET A 326 16.97 -0.22 9.85
CA MET A 326 16.96 -0.24 11.31
C MET A 326 17.07 1.17 11.89
N GLN A 327 17.91 2.03 11.30
CA GLN A 327 17.95 3.45 11.66
C GLN A 327 16.61 4.15 11.37
N THR A 328 15.98 3.82 10.24
CA THR A 328 14.66 4.35 9.87
C THR A 328 13.60 3.92 10.89
N TYR A 329 13.64 2.68 11.37
CA TYR A 329 12.72 2.18 12.38
C TYR A 329 12.93 2.81 13.76
N ALA A 330 14.18 3.01 14.19
CA ALA A 330 14.48 3.75 15.41
C ALA A 330 13.97 5.19 15.35
N TRP A 331 14.25 5.90 14.24
CA TRP A 331 13.73 7.25 14.04
C TRP A 331 12.20 7.29 14.01
N LEU A 332 11.55 6.38 13.27
CA LEU A 332 10.10 6.34 13.18
C LEU A 332 9.47 6.10 14.55
N TRP A 333 10.07 5.24 15.37
CA TRP A 333 9.67 5.03 16.76
C TRP A 333 9.78 6.33 17.55
N TRP A 334 10.95 6.94 17.56
CA TRP A 334 11.19 8.18 18.30
C TRP A 334 10.24 9.31 17.87
N ALA A 335 10.14 9.57 16.57
CA ALA A 335 9.29 10.63 16.00
C ALA A 335 7.80 10.40 16.29
N SER A 336 7.34 9.15 16.26
CA SER A 336 5.95 8.81 16.57
C SER A 336 5.59 8.84 18.05
N HIS A 337 6.57 8.71 18.94
CA HIS A 337 6.40 8.82 20.40
C HIS A 337 6.71 10.24 20.90
N GLY A 338 6.39 11.25 20.10
CA GLY A 338 6.57 12.65 20.48
C GLY A 338 8.02 13.06 20.70
N LYS A 339 8.99 12.29 20.19
CA LYS A 339 10.43 12.46 20.41
C LYS A 339 10.87 12.24 21.87
N ASP A 340 10.07 11.52 22.65
CA ASP A 340 10.31 11.27 24.09
C ASP A 340 10.73 9.82 24.42
N GLU A 341 10.60 8.88 23.48
CA GLU A 341 10.96 7.48 23.67
C GLU A 341 11.97 6.99 22.63
N GLU A 342 13.06 6.36 23.09
CA GLU A 342 14.12 5.79 22.26
C GLU A 342 14.12 4.26 22.35
N VAL A 343 14.43 3.60 21.24
CA VAL A 343 14.66 2.15 21.24
C VAL A 343 16.07 1.85 21.72
N THR A 344 16.23 0.75 22.46
CA THR A 344 17.53 0.34 23.02
C THR A 344 18.21 -0.75 22.22
N GLY A 345 17.48 -1.39 21.29
CA GLY A 345 18.00 -2.47 20.46
C GLY A 345 17.31 -2.53 19.09
N LEU A 346 18.10 -2.92 18.10
CA LEU A 346 17.68 -3.10 16.71
C LEU A 346 18.27 -4.42 16.20
N GLU A 347 17.44 -5.30 15.66
CA GLU A 347 17.90 -6.58 15.11
C GLU A 347 17.24 -6.93 13.77
N THR A 348 17.97 -7.65 12.94
CA THR A 348 17.41 -8.42 11.82
C THR A 348 17.56 -9.90 12.12
N TRP A 349 16.49 -10.67 11.99
CA TRP A 349 16.49 -12.12 12.14
C TRP A 349 16.49 -12.78 10.77
N TYR A 350 17.58 -13.47 10.43
CA TYR A 350 17.73 -14.20 9.17
C TYR A 350 17.31 -15.65 9.36
N LEU A 351 16.05 -15.95 9.08
CA LEU A 351 15.46 -17.26 9.34
C LEU A 351 16.13 -18.39 8.56
N GLY A 352 16.70 -18.10 7.38
CA GLY A 352 17.42 -19.10 6.58
C GLY A 352 18.79 -19.48 7.13
N ASP A 353 19.37 -18.64 7.99
CA ASP A 353 20.63 -18.90 8.69
C ASP A 353 20.40 -19.26 10.17
N GLY A 354 19.22 -18.93 10.72
CA GLY A 354 18.91 -19.09 12.14
C GLY A 354 19.68 -18.11 13.03
N SER A 355 19.98 -16.91 12.53
CA SER A 355 20.84 -15.95 13.21
C SER A 355 20.20 -14.58 13.39
N ARG A 356 20.69 -13.87 14.41
CA ARG A 356 20.35 -12.47 14.70
C ARG A 356 21.53 -11.55 14.37
N LYS A 357 21.27 -10.48 13.62
CA LYS A 357 22.22 -9.40 13.41
C LYS A 357 21.78 -8.17 14.19
N VAL A 358 22.64 -7.70 15.09
CA VAL A 358 22.38 -6.56 15.97
C VAL A 358 22.95 -5.28 15.37
N TYR A 359 22.22 -4.17 15.51
CA TYR A 359 22.63 -2.84 15.05
C TYR A 359 22.65 -1.86 16.23
N PRO A 360 23.61 -0.91 16.26
CA PRO A 360 23.59 0.15 17.25
C PRO A 360 22.40 1.08 16.99
N PRO A 361 21.58 1.41 18.01
CA PRO A 361 20.57 2.46 17.91
C PRO A 361 21.22 3.82 17.58
N PRO A 362 20.64 4.62 16.67
CA PRO A 362 21.08 5.98 16.44
C PRO A 362 20.78 6.86 17.66
N ASN A 363 21.61 7.88 17.89
CA ASN A 363 21.32 8.90 18.90
C ASN A 363 20.31 9.95 18.37
N THR A 364 19.85 10.84 19.25
CA THR A 364 18.84 11.86 18.90
C THR A 364 19.27 12.85 17.82
N ASP A 365 20.55 13.24 17.78
CA ASP A 365 21.07 14.12 16.72
C ASP A 365 21.07 13.39 15.36
N GLU A 366 21.47 12.12 15.34
CA GLU A 366 21.39 11.27 14.14
C GLU A 366 19.94 11.07 13.68
N MET A 367 19.01 10.82 14.61
CA MET A 367 17.58 10.69 14.29
C MET A 367 16.98 11.99 13.75
N GLN A 368 17.37 13.16 14.27
CA GLN A 368 16.92 14.43 13.73
C GLN A 368 17.49 14.68 12.33
N GLN A 369 18.76 14.34 12.08
CA GLN A 369 19.32 14.42 10.74
C GLN A 369 18.60 13.48 9.76
N PHE A 370 18.27 12.26 10.19
CA PHE A 370 17.48 11.32 9.37
C PHE A 370 16.10 11.88 9.03
N GLU A 371 15.44 12.54 9.98
CA GLU A 371 14.15 13.21 9.74
C GLU A 371 14.25 14.25 8.63
N ASP A 372 15.23 15.16 8.74
CA ASP A 372 15.43 16.26 7.81
C ASP A 372 15.71 15.71 6.39
N GLU A 373 16.59 14.71 6.27
CA GLU A 373 16.90 14.05 5.00
C GLU A 373 15.68 13.34 4.38
N LEU A 374 14.87 12.66 5.20
CA LEU A 374 13.68 11.95 4.75
C LEU A 374 12.57 12.93 4.33
N HIS A 375 12.44 14.03 5.06
CA HIS A 375 11.47 15.07 4.76
C HIS A 375 11.82 15.79 3.45
N ASP A 376 13.08 16.21 3.30
CA ASP A 376 13.60 16.80 2.06
C ASP A 376 13.38 15.87 0.85
N PHE A 377 13.66 14.57 1.01
CA PHE A 377 13.40 13.58 -0.03
C PHE A 377 11.90 13.50 -0.36
N TRP A 378 11.04 13.47 0.66
CA TRP A 378 9.59 13.42 0.46
C TRP A 378 9.08 14.66 -0.29
N GLU A 379 9.51 15.86 0.11
CA GLU A 379 9.12 17.12 -0.56
C GLU A 379 9.55 17.14 -2.03
N GLN A 380 10.80 16.74 -2.31
CA GLN A 380 11.36 16.76 -3.66
C GLN A 380 10.73 15.71 -4.58
N HIS A 381 10.38 14.53 -4.06
CA HIS A 381 10.10 13.37 -4.91
C HIS A 381 8.71 12.75 -4.75
N ILE A 382 8.07 12.88 -3.59
CA ILE A 382 6.75 12.29 -3.32
C ILE A 382 5.66 13.36 -3.38
N ALA A 383 5.89 14.51 -2.74
CA ALA A 383 4.93 15.62 -2.70
C ALA A 383 4.67 16.26 -4.07
N THR A 384 5.54 16.05 -5.06
CA THR A 384 5.41 16.55 -6.44
C THR A 384 4.31 15.86 -7.26
N LYS A 385 3.74 14.75 -6.76
CA LYS A 385 2.51 14.10 -7.27
C LYS A 385 2.47 13.70 -8.75
N GLY A 386 3.59 13.32 -9.36
CA GLY A 386 3.57 12.96 -10.78
C GLY A 386 3.94 14.12 -11.72
N ARG A 387 4.82 15.00 -11.25
CA ARG A 387 5.38 16.13 -12.02
C ARG A 387 6.91 16.07 -12.02
N ARG A 388 7.45 14.86 -12.14
CA ARG A 388 8.90 14.64 -12.09
C ARG A 388 9.46 14.72 -13.50
N ASP A 389 10.58 15.41 -13.66
CA ASP A 389 11.33 15.38 -14.92
C ASP A 389 12.25 14.18 -14.92
N ILE A 390 12.16 13.34 -15.96
CA ILE A 390 13.01 12.16 -16.14
C ILE A 390 14.51 12.50 -16.16
N ALA A 391 14.87 13.73 -16.54
CA ALA A 391 16.25 14.21 -16.55
C ALA A 391 16.87 14.25 -15.15
N ASP A 392 16.06 14.43 -14.10
CA ASP A 392 16.51 14.43 -12.70
C ASP A 392 16.77 13.01 -12.14
N TYR A 393 16.42 11.99 -12.91
CA TYR A 393 16.54 10.58 -12.52
C TYR A 393 17.46 9.83 -13.49
N PRO A 394 18.79 9.98 -13.37
CA PRO A 394 19.72 9.38 -14.30
C PRO A 394 19.68 7.84 -14.25
N PRO A 395 19.94 7.14 -15.37
CA PRO A 395 20.00 5.69 -15.42
C PRO A 395 21.35 5.18 -14.92
N GLN A 396 21.70 5.53 -13.68
CA GLN A 396 22.94 5.17 -13.00
C GLN A 396 22.61 4.29 -11.80
N PRO A 397 22.43 2.98 -11.99
CA PRO A 397 22.16 2.08 -10.89
C PRO A 397 23.36 1.90 -9.97
N ALA A 398 23.09 1.62 -8.70
CA ALA A 398 24.10 1.18 -7.73
C ALA A 398 24.65 -0.21 -8.09
N THR A 399 25.87 -0.49 -7.65
CA THR A 399 26.50 -1.83 -7.65
C THR A 399 25.65 -2.83 -6.85
N VAL A 400 25.88 -4.14 -7.08
CA VAL A 400 25.14 -5.22 -6.41
C VAL A 400 26.10 -5.95 -5.45
N PRO A 401 26.07 -5.61 -4.14
CA PRO A 401 26.90 -6.26 -3.13
C PRO A 401 26.37 -7.65 -2.75
N SER A 402 27.25 -8.51 -2.24
CA SER A 402 26.91 -9.80 -1.67
C SER A 402 27.54 -9.96 -0.28
N PHE A 403 26.85 -10.67 0.61
CA PHE A 403 27.20 -10.74 2.03
C PHE A 403 27.43 -12.18 2.49
N ALA A 404 28.20 -12.32 3.57
CA ALA A 404 28.28 -13.57 4.32
C ALA A 404 26.90 -13.96 4.91
N PRO A 405 26.68 -15.25 5.27
CA PRO A 405 25.44 -15.68 5.91
C PRO A 405 25.07 -14.82 7.13
N GLY A 406 23.77 -14.68 7.42
CA GLY A 406 23.26 -13.83 8.50
C GLY A 406 23.41 -12.33 8.22
N GLY A 407 23.55 -11.95 6.94
CA GLY A 407 23.84 -10.57 6.54
C GLY A 407 25.16 -10.06 7.08
N GLY A 408 26.19 -10.92 7.15
CA GLY A 408 27.48 -10.62 7.75
C GLY A 408 28.31 -9.60 6.96
N GLU A 409 29.63 -9.77 6.93
CA GLU A 409 30.50 -8.88 6.16
C GLU A 409 30.22 -8.97 4.65
N GLN A 410 30.43 -7.86 3.94
CA GLN A 410 30.38 -7.86 2.48
C GLN A 410 31.53 -8.71 1.95
N VAL A 411 31.21 -9.76 1.19
CA VAL A 411 32.19 -10.71 0.63
C VAL A 411 32.44 -10.49 -0.86
N GLY A 412 31.64 -9.63 -1.50
CA GLY A 412 31.76 -9.35 -2.92
C GLY A 412 30.91 -8.16 -3.36
N GLU A 413 31.20 -7.68 -4.56
CA GLU A 413 30.45 -6.62 -5.23
C GLU A 413 30.52 -6.84 -6.73
N THR A 414 29.36 -6.81 -7.38
CA THR A 414 29.27 -6.87 -8.84
C THR A 414 28.89 -5.50 -9.39
N ASP A 415 29.31 -5.26 -10.64
CA ASP A 415 29.09 -4.00 -11.34
C ASP A 415 27.59 -3.69 -11.52
N SER A 416 27.26 -2.40 -11.64
CA SER A 416 25.88 -1.93 -11.77
C SER A 416 25.13 -2.48 -12.99
N SER A 417 25.85 -2.95 -14.01
CA SER A 417 25.26 -3.68 -15.14
C SER A 417 24.51 -4.96 -14.74
N GLU A 418 24.85 -5.60 -13.62
CA GLU A 418 24.11 -6.75 -13.11
C GLU A 418 22.69 -6.36 -12.65
N ARG A 419 22.52 -5.17 -12.07
CA ARG A 419 21.18 -4.63 -11.77
C ARG A 419 20.39 -4.40 -13.04
N CYS A 420 21.04 -3.83 -14.06
CA CYS A 420 20.41 -3.67 -15.37
C CYS A 420 20.01 -5.01 -15.96
N ARG A 421 20.77 -6.11 -15.74
CA ARG A 421 20.48 -7.46 -16.25
C ARG A 421 19.14 -8.01 -15.76
N GLN A 422 18.78 -7.71 -14.52
CA GLN A 422 17.55 -8.19 -13.86
C GLN A 422 16.43 -7.15 -13.86
N CYS A 423 16.69 -5.94 -14.36
CA CYS A 423 15.73 -4.85 -14.44
C CYS A 423 14.64 -5.11 -15.49
N TYR A 424 13.38 -5.07 -15.05
CA TYR A 424 12.19 -5.26 -15.89
C TYR A 424 12.03 -4.20 -17.00
N TRP A 425 12.63 -3.02 -16.83
CA TRP A 425 12.52 -1.91 -17.78
C TRP A 425 13.77 -1.70 -18.63
N ALA A 426 14.70 -2.66 -18.60
CA ALA A 426 15.95 -2.52 -19.33
C ALA A 426 15.73 -2.38 -20.85
N GLY A 427 14.66 -2.97 -21.39
CA GLY A 427 14.27 -2.82 -22.80
C GLY A 427 13.90 -1.39 -23.20
N GLU A 428 13.54 -0.52 -22.25
CA GLU A 428 13.15 0.87 -22.53
C GLU A 428 14.17 1.90 -22.01
N CYS A 429 15.07 1.48 -21.12
CA CYS A 429 16.02 2.35 -20.44
C CYS A 429 17.31 2.58 -21.25
N GLU A 430 17.65 3.84 -21.53
CA GLU A 430 18.83 4.20 -22.31
C GLU A 430 20.17 3.86 -21.63
N GLY A 431 20.21 3.80 -20.29
CA GLY A 431 21.42 3.44 -19.55
C GLY A 431 21.60 1.94 -19.33
N SER A 432 20.65 1.11 -19.76
CA SER A 432 20.74 -0.34 -19.53
C SER A 432 21.70 -1.07 -20.48
N GLY A 433 22.04 -0.44 -21.62
CA GLY A 433 22.73 -1.10 -22.73
C GLY A 433 21.89 -2.17 -23.46
N ARG A 434 20.60 -2.30 -23.12
CA ARG A 434 19.66 -3.30 -23.67
C ARG A 434 18.38 -2.68 -24.23
N LYS A 435 18.36 -1.36 -24.39
CA LYS A 435 17.22 -0.66 -24.96
C LYS A 435 16.90 -1.19 -26.35
N VAL A 436 15.63 -1.50 -26.59
CA VAL A 436 15.09 -1.90 -27.88
C VAL A 436 14.33 -0.71 -28.42
N ASP A 437 14.79 -0.15 -29.54
CA ASP A 437 14.10 0.97 -30.15
C ASP A 437 12.76 0.50 -30.75
N HIS A 438 11.75 1.35 -30.58
CA HIS A 438 10.48 1.22 -31.28
C HIS A 438 10.72 1.37 -32.79
N ASP A 439 10.01 0.60 -33.61
CA ASP A 439 10.27 0.52 -35.07
C ASP A 439 9.90 1.79 -35.86
N GLY A 440 9.36 2.82 -35.18
CA GLY A 440 8.99 4.09 -35.76
C GLY A 440 7.80 3.99 -36.73
N ALA A 441 7.01 2.92 -36.66
CA ALA A 441 5.83 2.75 -37.50
C ALA A 441 4.85 3.93 -37.31
N THR A 442 4.46 4.56 -38.42
CA THR A 442 3.46 5.64 -38.43
C THR A 442 2.05 5.13 -38.76
N GLU A 443 1.94 3.86 -39.13
CA GLU A 443 0.67 3.19 -39.43
C GLU A 443 0.70 1.74 -38.93
N PHE A 444 -0.47 1.23 -38.58
CA PHE A 444 -0.71 -0.18 -38.30
C PHE A 444 -1.64 -0.75 -39.38
N VAL A 445 -1.26 -1.87 -39.99
CA VAL A 445 -2.09 -2.57 -40.98
C VAL A 445 -2.65 -3.83 -40.33
N ASP A 446 -3.98 -3.93 -40.25
CA ASP A 446 -4.63 -5.12 -39.69
C ASP A 446 -4.58 -6.32 -40.65
N HIS A 447 -4.99 -7.50 -40.16
CA HIS A 447 -5.00 -8.73 -40.96
C HIS A 447 -5.93 -8.62 -42.20
N ASP A 448 -6.94 -7.76 -42.14
CA ASP A 448 -7.90 -7.55 -43.23
C ASP A 448 -7.37 -6.53 -44.27
N GLY A 449 -6.18 -5.96 -44.03
CA GLY A 449 -5.50 -5.01 -44.91
C GLY A 449 -5.90 -3.55 -44.68
N SER A 450 -6.66 -3.25 -43.62
CA SER A 450 -7.02 -1.88 -43.25
C SER A 450 -5.82 -1.18 -42.62
N SER A 451 -5.44 -0.01 -43.14
CA SER A 451 -4.39 0.83 -42.55
C SER A 451 -5.00 1.82 -41.54
N HIS A 452 -4.38 1.90 -40.37
CA HIS A 452 -4.73 2.77 -39.26
C HIS A 452 -3.54 3.69 -38.95
N PRO A 453 -3.65 5.02 -39.17
CA PRO A 453 -2.59 5.95 -38.82
C PRO A 453 -2.36 5.97 -37.32
N LEU A 454 -1.11 5.84 -36.87
CA LEU A 454 -0.75 5.89 -35.46
C LEU A 454 -0.56 7.35 -35.01
N ASN A 455 -1.09 7.68 -33.84
CA ASN A 455 -0.98 9.00 -33.23
C ASN A 455 0.27 9.09 -32.34
N ASN A 456 0.89 10.27 -32.33
CA ASN A 456 1.98 10.57 -31.40
C ASN A 456 1.43 10.78 -29.98
N VAL A 457 1.90 9.98 -29.02
CA VAL A 457 1.45 10.05 -27.61
C VAL A 457 1.74 11.41 -26.99
N SER A 458 2.87 12.03 -27.32
CA SER A 458 3.27 13.34 -26.79
C SER A 458 2.27 14.44 -27.18
N GLU A 459 1.63 14.33 -28.34
CA GLU A 459 0.66 15.28 -28.88
C GLU A 459 -0.79 15.04 -28.41
N LEU A 460 -1.07 13.93 -27.72
CA LEU A 460 -2.40 13.67 -27.18
C LEU A 460 -2.75 14.69 -26.09
N ILE A 461 -3.92 15.30 -26.24
CA ILE A 461 -4.51 16.27 -25.32
C ILE A 461 -5.67 15.59 -24.57
N PRO A 462 -5.43 14.95 -23.42
CA PRO A 462 -6.47 14.24 -22.66
C PRO A 462 -7.34 15.17 -21.80
N ARG A 463 -6.83 16.37 -21.50
CA ARG A 463 -7.46 17.39 -20.68
C ARG A 463 -7.71 18.63 -21.52
N ILE A 464 -8.90 19.19 -21.41
CA ILE A 464 -9.35 20.31 -22.23
C ILE A 464 -9.78 21.48 -21.36
N THR A 465 -9.83 22.64 -21.98
CA THR A 465 -10.51 23.83 -21.46
C THR A 465 -11.86 23.96 -22.14
N VAL A 466 -12.91 24.30 -21.39
CA VAL A 466 -14.21 24.65 -21.92
C VAL A 466 -14.73 25.93 -21.27
N GLU A 467 -15.40 26.74 -22.06
CA GLU A 467 -16.04 27.97 -21.61
C GLU A 467 -17.54 27.90 -21.87
N GLY A 468 -18.32 28.46 -20.96
CA GLY A 468 -19.75 28.53 -21.13
C GLY A 468 -20.48 29.11 -19.94
N ARG A 469 -21.80 29.21 -20.09
CA ARG A 469 -22.69 29.68 -19.04
C ARG A 469 -23.26 28.49 -18.28
N ILE A 470 -23.16 28.52 -16.96
CA ILE A 470 -23.71 27.46 -16.12
C ILE A 470 -25.23 27.48 -16.22
N GLY A 471 -25.82 26.36 -16.59
CA GLY A 471 -27.27 26.12 -16.52
C GLY A 471 -27.69 25.60 -15.15
N THR A 472 -27.30 24.37 -14.86
CA THR A 472 -27.54 23.70 -13.58
C THR A 472 -26.27 23.76 -12.75
N TRP A 473 -26.39 24.06 -11.45
CA TRP A 473 -25.30 24.04 -10.49
C TRP A 473 -25.70 23.19 -9.28
N LYS A 474 -24.88 22.17 -8.96
CA LYS A 474 -25.06 21.31 -7.78
C LYS A 474 -23.74 21.30 -6.99
N PRO A 475 -23.56 22.21 -6.02
CA PRO A 475 -22.37 22.27 -5.18
C PRO A 475 -22.48 21.25 -4.05
N ASN A 476 -22.30 19.97 -4.38
CA ASN A 476 -22.41 18.93 -3.37
C ASN A 476 -21.24 19.09 -2.38
N PRO A 477 -21.50 19.18 -1.07
CA PRO A 477 -20.44 19.16 -0.07
C PRO A 477 -19.61 17.90 -0.22
N TRP A 478 -18.29 18.04 -0.15
CA TRP A 478 -17.40 16.89 -0.13
C TRP A 478 -17.00 16.55 1.29
N ARG A 479 -16.91 15.25 1.60
CA ARG A 479 -16.68 14.75 2.98
C ARG A 479 -15.31 15.14 3.57
N PHE A 480 -14.36 15.59 2.73
CA PHE A 480 -13.04 16.09 3.16
C PHE A 480 -12.91 17.62 3.14
N GLY A 481 -14.05 18.33 3.14
CA GLY A 481 -14.07 19.78 2.91
C GLY A 481 -14.06 20.14 1.42
N GLY A 482 -14.54 21.35 1.10
CA GLY A 482 -14.72 21.81 -0.27
C GLY A 482 -16.03 21.33 -0.93
N ILE A 483 -16.11 21.44 -2.25
CA ILE A 483 -17.28 21.06 -3.05
C ILE A 483 -16.91 20.11 -4.19
N ALA A 484 -17.75 19.12 -4.43
CA ALA A 484 -17.71 18.21 -5.58
C ALA A 484 -18.84 18.59 -6.55
N PRO A 485 -18.65 19.61 -7.40
CA PRO A 485 -19.74 20.19 -8.16
C PRO A 485 -20.16 19.29 -9.33
N ALA A 486 -21.47 19.16 -9.53
CA ALA A 486 -22.03 18.69 -10.79
C ALA A 486 -22.81 19.82 -11.46
N LEU A 487 -22.58 20.05 -12.75
CA LEU A 487 -23.16 21.20 -13.44
C LEU A 487 -23.42 20.90 -14.92
N SER A 488 -24.36 21.65 -15.52
CA SER A 488 -24.51 21.69 -16.97
C SER A 488 -23.93 23.00 -17.49
N LEU A 489 -23.11 22.93 -18.53
CA LEU A 489 -22.47 24.08 -19.14
C LEU A 489 -23.06 24.31 -20.53
N PHE A 490 -23.65 25.49 -20.76
CA PHE A 490 -24.08 25.92 -22.09
C PHE A 490 -22.91 26.61 -22.77
N THR A 491 -22.34 25.96 -23.77
CA THR A 491 -21.27 26.50 -24.61
C THR A 491 -21.83 26.96 -25.95
N GLY A 492 -21.02 27.66 -26.75
CA GLY A 492 -21.38 27.99 -28.14
C GLY A 492 -21.66 26.76 -29.03
N GLY A 493 -21.17 25.57 -28.64
CA GLY A 493 -21.34 24.30 -29.35
C GLY A 493 -22.46 23.40 -28.82
N GLY A 494 -23.11 23.73 -27.70
CA GLY A 494 -24.19 22.93 -27.10
C GLY A 494 -24.15 22.86 -25.57
N SER A 495 -24.88 21.91 -24.99
CA SER A 495 -24.88 21.65 -23.54
C SER A 495 -23.93 20.50 -23.19
N LEU A 496 -23.04 20.72 -22.21
CA LEU A 496 -22.09 19.72 -21.71
C LEU A 496 -22.38 19.43 -20.24
N TRP A 497 -22.60 18.15 -19.92
CA TRP A 497 -22.67 17.72 -18.53
C TRP A 497 -21.27 17.60 -17.94
N CYS A 498 -21.06 18.23 -16.78
CA CYS A 498 -19.82 18.19 -16.04
C CYS A 498 -20.10 17.49 -14.69
N SER A 499 -19.34 16.45 -14.38
CA SER A 499 -19.52 15.68 -13.15
C SER A 499 -18.21 15.52 -12.39
N PRO A 500 -18.26 15.53 -11.05
CA PRO A 500 -17.07 15.34 -10.25
C PRO A 500 -16.63 13.88 -10.33
N TYR A 501 -15.34 13.66 -10.27
CA TYR A 501 -14.71 12.38 -10.07
C TYR A 501 -13.85 12.46 -8.81
N LYS A 502 -14.10 11.55 -7.87
CA LYS A 502 -13.29 11.37 -6.64
C LYS A 502 -12.95 12.68 -5.89
N GLY A 503 -13.96 13.51 -5.65
CA GLY A 503 -13.86 14.75 -4.89
C GLY A 503 -13.96 16.04 -5.70
N GLY A 504 -13.67 16.00 -7.00
CA GLY A 504 -13.75 17.20 -7.84
C GLY A 504 -12.57 18.18 -7.65
N PRO A 505 -12.71 19.43 -8.13
CA PRO A 505 -11.73 20.51 -7.98
C PRO A 505 -11.36 20.78 -6.52
N LEU A 506 -10.08 21.11 -6.25
CA LEU A 506 -9.61 21.45 -4.89
C LEU A 506 -10.18 22.76 -4.36
N ALA A 507 -10.44 23.71 -5.26
CA ALA A 507 -11.03 25.00 -4.95
C ALA A 507 -11.96 25.42 -6.09
N VAL A 508 -13.07 26.06 -5.71
CA VAL A 508 -13.99 26.72 -6.64
C VAL A 508 -14.16 28.14 -6.16
N ALA A 509 -13.99 29.11 -7.06
CA ALA A 509 -14.09 30.52 -6.71
C ALA A 509 -15.47 30.86 -6.11
N ASP A 510 -15.49 31.81 -5.17
CA ASP A 510 -16.72 32.33 -4.58
C ASP A 510 -17.63 32.95 -5.65
N GLY A 511 -18.95 32.83 -5.47
CA GLY A 511 -19.93 33.42 -6.38
C GLY A 511 -20.24 32.62 -7.64
N ILE A 512 -19.64 31.44 -7.82
CA ILE A 512 -20.01 30.52 -8.91
C ILE A 512 -21.38 29.88 -8.64
N GLY A 513 -22.28 29.98 -9.61
CA GLY A 513 -23.63 29.42 -9.52
C GLY A 513 -24.34 29.33 -10.86
N GLY A 514 -25.65 29.02 -10.81
CA GLY A 514 -26.49 29.01 -12.01
C GLY A 514 -26.52 30.38 -12.68
N GLY A 515 -26.26 30.41 -13.99
CA GLY A 515 -26.23 31.62 -14.81
C GLY A 515 -24.86 32.31 -14.90
N THR A 516 -23.87 31.90 -14.11
CA THR A 516 -22.49 32.43 -14.16
C THR A 516 -21.76 31.94 -15.42
N SER A 517 -21.03 32.83 -16.08
CA SER A 517 -20.09 32.47 -17.15
C SER A 517 -18.77 32.00 -16.54
N VAL A 518 -18.27 30.85 -16.97
CA VAL A 518 -17.09 30.21 -16.39
C VAL A 518 -16.14 29.65 -17.44
N ARG A 519 -14.85 29.60 -17.08
CA ARG A 519 -13.83 28.79 -17.73
C ARG A 519 -13.52 27.59 -16.84
N ILE A 520 -13.63 26.40 -17.40
CA ILE A 520 -13.24 25.15 -16.76
C ILE A 520 -11.97 24.67 -17.43
N GLU A 521 -10.86 24.67 -16.70
CA GLU A 521 -9.54 24.26 -17.19
C GLU A 521 -9.17 22.90 -16.63
N GLY A 522 -8.54 22.06 -17.46
CA GLY A 522 -7.98 20.79 -17.00
C GLY A 522 -9.01 19.68 -16.79
N GLY A 523 -10.26 19.82 -17.25
CA GLY A 523 -11.24 18.73 -17.23
C GLY A 523 -10.95 17.70 -18.31
N TYR A 524 -11.34 16.44 -18.13
CA TYR A 524 -11.11 15.38 -19.12
C TYR A 524 -12.43 14.76 -19.62
N LEU A 525 -12.41 14.26 -20.85
CA LEU A 525 -13.61 13.70 -21.48
C LEU A 525 -13.86 12.26 -21.04
N ALA A 526 -15.13 11.92 -20.88
CA ALA A 526 -15.59 10.55 -20.67
C ALA A 526 -16.95 10.33 -21.33
N PRO A 527 -17.31 9.08 -21.67
CA PRO A 527 -18.66 8.75 -22.10
C PRO A 527 -19.65 8.90 -20.94
N THR A 528 -20.86 9.34 -21.26
CA THR A 528 -22.04 9.20 -20.41
C THR A 528 -22.59 7.79 -20.54
N ARG A 529 -23.47 7.38 -19.61
CA ARG A 529 -24.14 6.06 -19.68
C ARG A 529 -24.96 5.85 -20.97
N ASN A 530 -25.36 6.94 -21.64
CA ASN A 530 -26.16 6.89 -22.87
C ASN A 530 -25.29 7.11 -24.13
N GLY A 531 -23.96 7.05 -24.03
CA GLY A 531 -23.04 7.19 -25.16
C GLY A 531 -22.72 8.63 -25.59
N GLY A 532 -23.31 9.66 -24.95
CA GLY A 532 -22.92 11.06 -25.16
C GLY A 532 -21.63 11.45 -24.43
N VAL A 533 -21.12 12.66 -24.64
CA VAL A 533 -19.89 13.17 -24.01
C VAL A 533 -20.20 13.90 -22.69
N GLN A 534 -19.34 13.71 -21.68
CA GLN A 534 -19.32 14.53 -20.46
C GLN A 534 -17.89 14.95 -20.12
N LEU A 535 -17.79 16.04 -19.34
CA LEU A 535 -16.55 16.47 -18.72
C LEU A 535 -16.46 15.92 -17.29
N LYS A 536 -15.32 15.34 -16.95
CA LYS A 536 -14.99 14.93 -15.59
C LYS A 536 -14.11 15.96 -14.93
N LEU A 537 -14.46 16.30 -13.69
CA LEU A 537 -13.79 17.29 -12.86
C LEU A 537 -13.07 16.55 -11.71
N ASP A 538 -11.78 16.80 -11.53
CA ASP A 538 -10.95 16.21 -10.47
C ASP A 538 -10.00 17.24 -9.86
N GLU A 539 -9.03 16.82 -9.04
CA GLU A 539 -8.13 17.74 -8.32
C GLU A 539 -7.22 18.58 -9.23
N HIS A 540 -7.14 18.29 -10.53
CA HIS A 540 -6.42 19.10 -11.53
C HIS A 540 -7.32 20.09 -12.25
N THR A 541 -8.62 20.05 -11.98
CA THR A 541 -9.59 20.91 -12.64
C THR A 541 -9.73 22.21 -11.88
N THR A 542 -9.73 23.34 -12.59
CA THR A 542 -10.01 24.67 -12.03
C THR A 542 -11.27 25.23 -12.66
N ILE A 543 -12.10 25.89 -11.86
CA ILE A 543 -13.30 26.61 -12.32
C ILE A 543 -13.17 28.07 -11.92
N SER A 544 -13.06 28.96 -12.91
CA SER A 544 -12.99 30.41 -12.73
C SER A 544 -14.21 31.08 -13.35
N ALA A 545 -14.72 32.13 -12.69
CA ALA A 545 -15.72 33.00 -13.30
C ALA A 545 -15.03 33.93 -14.30
N ILE A 546 -15.69 34.15 -15.44
CA ILE A 546 -15.23 35.04 -16.52
C ILE A 546 -16.39 35.91 -16.99
N GLU A 547 -16.08 37.10 -17.50
CA GLU A 547 -17.05 37.95 -18.18
C GLU A 547 -17.31 37.47 -19.63
N GLU A 548 -18.44 37.86 -20.23
CA GLU A 548 -18.81 37.40 -21.59
C GLU A 548 -17.83 37.87 -22.68
N ASP A 549 -17.11 38.97 -22.48
CA ASP A 549 -16.09 39.48 -23.38
C ASP A 549 -14.70 38.84 -23.17
N GLU A 550 -14.53 38.04 -22.12
CA GLU A 550 -13.29 37.28 -21.83
C GLU A 550 -13.28 35.88 -22.45
N PHE A 551 -14.34 35.49 -23.15
CA PHE A 551 -14.41 34.21 -23.86
C PHE A 551 -13.32 34.13 -24.94
N GLU A 552 -12.46 33.12 -24.83
CA GLU A 552 -11.46 32.79 -25.85
C GLU A 552 -12.04 31.86 -26.93
N GLY A 553 -13.25 31.37 -26.75
CA GLY A 553 -13.97 30.54 -27.72
C GLY A 553 -13.75 29.04 -27.52
N HIS A 554 -13.34 28.61 -26.32
CA HIS A 554 -13.15 27.19 -26.01
C HIS A 554 -14.50 26.47 -25.90
N GLN A 555 -14.91 25.76 -26.95
CA GLN A 555 -16.23 25.11 -27.02
C GLN A 555 -16.23 23.68 -26.49
N SER A 556 -17.41 23.17 -26.11
CA SER A 556 -17.56 21.76 -25.76
C SER A 556 -17.40 20.87 -27.00
N PRO A 557 -16.59 19.80 -26.93
CA PRO A 557 -16.49 18.84 -28.02
C PRO A 557 -17.80 18.05 -28.18
N THR A 558 -18.15 17.74 -29.42
CA THR A 558 -19.37 16.99 -29.77
C THR A 558 -19.14 15.47 -29.82
N ALA A 559 -17.89 15.03 -29.81
CA ALA A 559 -17.47 13.63 -29.81
C ALA A 559 -16.22 13.43 -28.95
N LEU A 560 -15.94 12.19 -28.58
CA LEU A 560 -14.70 11.82 -27.90
C LEU A 560 -13.53 11.86 -28.89
N HIS A 561 -12.39 12.39 -28.45
CA HIS A 561 -11.17 12.39 -29.26
C HIS A 561 -10.59 10.98 -29.29
N ARG A 562 -10.52 10.37 -30.48
CA ARG A 562 -10.00 9.01 -30.64
C ARG A 562 -8.58 9.01 -31.18
N ALA A 563 -7.79 8.02 -30.78
CA ALA A 563 -6.44 7.81 -31.26
C ALA A 563 -6.15 6.33 -31.48
N ASN A 564 -5.23 6.06 -32.40
CA ASN A 564 -4.62 4.75 -32.57
C ASN A 564 -3.19 4.82 -32.03
N ILE A 565 -2.80 3.86 -31.18
CA ILE A 565 -1.48 3.84 -30.56
C ILE A 565 -0.92 2.44 -30.67
N ARG A 566 0.39 2.36 -30.88
CA ARG A 566 1.15 1.13 -30.73
C ARG A 566 2.16 1.29 -29.60
N GLY A 567 2.36 0.24 -28.82
CA GLY A 567 3.39 0.23 -27.79
C GLY A 567 3.62 -1.14 -27.18
N ARG A 568 4.73 -1.24 -26.45
CA ARG A 568 5.13 -2.40 -25.66
C ARG A 568 4.41 -2.39 -24.31
N VAL A 569 3.86 -3.52 -23.90
CA VAL A 569 3.22 -3.68 -22.59
C VAL A 569 4.27 -3.73 -21.49
N MET A 570 4.28 -2.72 -20.63
CA MET A 570 5.23 -2.61 -19.52
C MET A 570 4.69 -3.19 -18.22
N SER A 571 3.39 -3.06 -17.95
CA SER A 571 2.73 -3.68 -16.80
C SER A 571 1.23 -3.74 -16.99
N LEU A 572 0.57 -4.66 -16.28
CA LEU A 572 -0.86 -4.87 -16.33
C LEU A 572 -1.54 -4.34 -15.06
N SER A 573 -2.82 -4.01 -15.18
CA SER A 573 -3.70 -3.67 -14.07
C SER A 573 -5.03 -4.38 -14.20
N ARG A 574 -5.54 -4.87 -13.07
CA ARG A 574 -6.85 -5.50 -12.95
C ARG A 574 -7.54 -4.95 -11.71
N GLY A 575 -8.86 -4.92 -11.73
CA GLY A 575 -9.64 -4.55 -10.56
C GLY A 575 -11.08 -5.00 -10.72
N GLU A 576 -11.74 -5.26 -9.61
CA GLU A 576 -13.17 -5.54 -9.57
C GLU A 576 -13.77 -5.07 -8.26
N GLY A 577 -15.09 -4.96 -8.25
CA GLY A 577 -15.82 -4.60 -7.05
C GLY A 577 -17.31 -4.52 -7.30
N GLU A 578 -18.03 -4.06 -6.28
CA GLU A 578 -19.48 -3.95 -6.32
C GLU A 578 -19.93 -2.56 -5.87
N THR A 579 -20.95 -2.04 -6.55
CA THR A 579 -21.60 -0.78 -6.21
C THR A 579 -23.11 -1.02 -6.13
N ASN A 580 -23.86 -0.03 -5.63
CA ASN A 580 -25.33 -0.03 -5.69
C ASN A 580 -25.89 -0.17 -7.11
N TRP A 581 -25.07 0.01 -8.14
CA TRP A 581 -25.44 -0.10 -9.56
C TRP A 581 -24.96 -1.39 -10.22
N GLY A 582 -24.36 -2.31 -9.45
CA GLY A 582 -23.87 -3.61 -9.91
C GLY A 582 -22.37 -3.80 -9.75
N LYS A 583 -21.92 -4.98 -10.18
CA LYS A 583 -20.51 -5.36 -10.21
C LYS A 583 -19.78 -4.67 -11.34
N TRP A 584 -18.54 -4.27 -11.09
CA TRP A 584 -17.66 -3.68 -12.09
C TRP A 584 -16.37 -4.49 -12.17
N LYS A 585 -15.80 -4.53 -13.38
CA LYS A 585 -14.46 -5.05 -13.64
C LYS A 585 -13.66 -4.00 -14.38
N ARG A 586 -12.35 -4.04 -14.22
CA ARG A 586 -11.38 -3.21 -14.91
C ARG A 586 -10.23 -4.07 -15.36
N TRP A 587 -9.80 -3.83 -16.59
CA TRP A 587 -8.53 -4.29 -17.13
C TRP A 587 -7.78 -3.09 -17.70
N GLY A 588 -6.46 -3.11 -17.64
CA GLY A 588 -5.64 -2.09 -18.29
C GLY A 588 -4.18 -2.49 -18.35
N ALA A 589 -3.39 -1.69 -19.05
CA ALA A 589 -1.95 -1.85 -19.17
C ALA A 589 -1.26 -0.49 -19.26
N GLU A 590 -0.04 -0.40 -18.76
CA GLU A 590 0.87 0.72 -19.03
C GLU A 590 1.70 0.34 -20.25
N LEU A 591 1.72 1.20 -21.27
CA LEU A 591 2.46 1.00 -22.51
C LEU A 591 3.68 1.92 -22.57
N ALA A 592 4.79 1.40 -23.07
CA ALA A 592 5.89 2.20 -23.59
C ALA A 592 5.69 2.39 -25.09
N THR A 593 5.76 3.63 -25.56
CA THR A 593 5.69 3.96 -26.99
C THR A 593 6.91 4.76 -27.40
N ALA A 594 7.11 4.94 -28.71
CA ALA A 594 8.19 5.77 -29.25
C ALA A 594 8.19 7.21 -28.68
N ASP A 595 7.01 7.73 -28.32
CA ASP A 595 6.81 9.14 -27.95
C ASP A 595 6.41 9.34 -26.47
N GLY A 596 6.52 8.29 -25.66
CA GLY A 596 6.28 8.35 -24.22
C GLY A 596 5.27 7.31 -23.71
N PRO A 597 5.06 7.26 -22.38
CA PRO A 597 4.19 6.29 -21.75
C PRO A 597 2.71 6.66 -21.92
N ILE A 598 1.85 5.64 -21.96
CA ILE A 598 0.41 5.84 -21.89
C ILE A 598 -0.28 4.66 -21.22
N GLU A 599 -1.30 4.94 -20.41
CA GLU A 599 -2.17 3.90 -19.86
C GLU A 599 -3.27 3.54 -20.87
N ILE A 600 -3.57 2.25 -21.02
CA ILE A 600 -4.78 1.77 -21.66
C ILE A 600 -5.72 1.18 -20.60
N SER A 601 -7.02 1.46 -20.68
CA SER A 601 -7.98 0.99 -19.67
C SER A 601 -9.34 0.63 -20.27
N ALA A 602 -9.90 -0.47 -19.80
CA ALA A 602 -11.21 -0.97 -20.19
C ALA A 602 -12.03 -1.35 -18.95
N MET A 603 -13.33 -1.04 -19.00
CA MET A 603 -14.25 -1.29 -17.90
C MET A 603 -15.38 -2.23 -18.36
N SER A 604 -15.68 -3.22 -17.53
CA SER A 604 -16.83 -4.13 -17.66
C SER A 604 -16.99 -4.68 -19.08
N GLU A 605 -18.09 -4.38 -19.76
CA GLU A 605 -18.42 -4.87 -21.11
C GLU A 605 -17.45 -4.39 -22.21
N ASN A 606 -16.63 -3.37 -21.94
CA ASN A 606 -15.64 -2.85 -22.89
C ASN A 606 -14.27 -3.53 -22.77
N ILE A 607 -14.10 -4.48 -21.84
CA ILE A 607 -12.87 -5.27 -21.74
C ILE A 607 -12.75 -6.15 -23.00
N PRO A 608 -11.66 -6.02 -23.78
CA PRO A 608 -11.54 -6.71 -25.05
C PRO A 608 -11.35 -8.22 -24.83
N PHE A 609 -11.87 -9.05 -25.75
CA PHE A 609 -11.74 -10.51 -25.63
C PHE A 609 -10.28 -10.97 -25.50
N ALA A 610 -9.37 -10.34 -26.25
CA ALA A 610 -7.94 -10.65 -26.24
C ALA A 610 -7.19 -10.25 -24.95
N HIS A 611 -7.83 -9.57 -23.99
CA HIS A 611 -7.16 -9.04 -22.80
C HIS A 611 -6.43 -10.09 -21.94
N ASP A 612 -6.91 -11.33 -21.94
CA ASP A 612 -6.32 -12.44 -21.18
C ASP A 612 -5.08 -13.03 -21.85
N GLU A 613 -4.86 -12.75 -23.13
CA GLU A 613 -3.69 -13.19 -23.88
C GLU A 613 -2.53 -12.19 -23.80
N VAL A 614 -2.82 -10.92 -23.46
CA VAL A 614 -1.82 -9.85 -23.33
C VAL A 614 -0.91 -10.10 -22.15
N LYS A 615 0.40 -10.06 -22.41
CA LYS A 615 1.48 -10.24 -21.43
C LYS A 615 2.42 -9.04 -21.45
N ARG A 616 3.26 -8.94 -20.42
CA ARG A 616 4.42 -8.05 -20.44
C ARG A 616 5.29 -8.34 -21.66
N ASP A 617 5.90 -7.29 -22.20
CA ASP A 617 6.75 -7.27 -23.39
C ASP A 617 6.05 -7.53 -24.74
N ASP A 618 4.76 -7.89 -24.73
CA ASP A 618 3.98 -7.94 -25.97
C ASP A 618 3.92 -6.54 -26.60
N GLU A 619 4.03 -6.51 -27.92
CA GLU A 619 3.69 -5.34 -28.72
C GLU A 619 2.19 -5.36 -28.97
N VAL A 620 1.50 -4.24 -28.69
CA VAL A 620 0.07 -4.12 -28.92
C VAL A 620 -0.26 -2.88 -29.73
N ALA A 621 -1.32 -2.97 -30.54
CA ALA A 621 -1.96 -1.84 -31.20
C ALA A 621 -3.38 -1.65 -30.65
N VAL A 622 -3.68 -0.44 -30.19
CA VAL A 622 -5.03 0.01 -29.84
C VAL A 622 -5.54 0.90 -30.96
N ILE A 623 -6.68 0.55 -31.54
CA ILE A 623 -7.33 1.29 -32.60
C ILE A 623 -8.59 1.94 -32.03
N ALA A 624 -8.78 3.22 -32.36
CA ALA A 624 -9.95 4.01 -32.01
C ALA A 624 -10.25 4.13 -30.50
N GLY A 625 -9.23 4.02 -29.64
CA GLY A 625 -9.39 4.28 -28.20
C GLY A 625 -9.63 5.77 -27.95
N TYR A 626 -10.45 6.12 -26.96
CA TYR A 626 -10.70 7.54 -26.67
C TYR A 626 -9.72 8.12 -25.64
N ALA A 627 -9.18 9.29 -25.96
CA ALA A 627 -8.24 10.02 -25.11
C ALA A 627 -8.95 10.57 -23.87
N THR A 628 -8.40 10.24 -22.71
CA THR A 628 -8.90 10.63 -21.39
C THR A 628 -7.74 10.72 -20.40
N ALA A 629 -8.03 11.04 -19.14
CA ALA A 629 -7.02 11.15 -18.09
C ALA A 629 -7.40 10.37 -16.84
N PHE A 630 -6.40 9.82 -16.16
CA PHE A 630 -6.53 9.28 -14.81
C PHE A 630 -5.52 9.97 -13.89
N GLY A 631 -5.95 11.07 -13.26
CA GLY A 631 -5.00 12.02 -12.65
C GLY A 631 -4.08 12.62 -13.71
N ASP A 632 -2.80 12.80 -13.42
CA ASP A 632 -1.86 13.41 -14.37
C ASP A 632 -1.49 12.49 -15.54
N LYS A 633 -1.92 11.21 -15.53
CA LYS A 633 -1.61 10.24 -16.58
C LYS A 633 -2.49 10.40 -17.81
N LYS A 634 -1.85 10.40 -18.99
CA LYS A 634 -2.50 10.18 -20.28
C LYS A 634 -3.07 8.76 -20.32
N GLN A 635 -4.31 8.63 -20.78
CA GLN A 635 -4.97 7.34 -20.89
C GLN A 635 -5.75 7.23 -22.21
N LEU A 636 -5.68 6.08 -22.87
CA LEU A 636 -6.71 5.64 -23.83
C LEU A 636 -7.68 4.70 -23.14
N SER A 637 -8.95 5.08 -23.10
CA SER A 637 -9.99 4.22 -22.58
C SER A 637 -10.78 3.55 -23.70
N PHE A 638 -11.35 2.39 -23.35
CA PHE A 638 -12.01 1.49 -24.29
C PHE A 638 -13.52 1.65 -24.21
N ASP A 639 -14.15 1.57 -25.37
CA ASP A 639 -15.60 1.46 -25.56
C ASP A 639 -15.91 0.46 -26.69
N ALA A 640 -17.17 0.39 -27.10
CA ALA A 640 -17.63 -0.53 -28.15
C ALA A 640 -16.97 -0.31 -29.54
N GLU A 641 -16.33 0.82 -29.78
CA GLU A 641 -15.62 1.12 -31.04
C GLU A 641 -14.11 0.81 -30.96
N THR A 642 -13.60 0.54 -29.76
CA THR A 642 -12.17 0.35 -29.53
C THR A 642 -11.75 -1.09 -29.83
N VAL A 643 -10.62 -1.24 -30.51
CA VAL A 643 -10.08 -2.55 -30.87
C VAL A 643 -8.65 -2.70 -30.34
N LEU A 644 -8.35 -3.85 -29.73
CA LEU A 644 -7.01 -4.24 -29.30
C LEU A 644 -6.49 -5.36 -30.19
N ARG A 645 -5.21 -5.26 -30.56
CA ARG A 645 -4.44 -6.26 -31.31
C ARG A 645 -3.11 -6.52 -30.61
N ILE A 646 -2.74 -7.79 -30.48
CA ILE A 646 -1.40 -8.24 -30.09
C ILE A 646 -0.64 -8.52 -31.40
N LEU A 647 0.61 -8.06 -31.50
CA LEU A 647 1.40 -8.04 -32.74
C LEU A 647 2.37 -9.22 -32.88
#